data_AF-A0A0N1HD40-F1
#
_entry.id   AF-A0A0N1HD40-F1
#
_cell.length_a   1.000
_cell.length_b   1.000
_cell.length_c   1.000
_cell.angle_alpha   90.00
_cell.angle_beta   90.00
_cell.angle_gamma   90.00
#
_symmetry.space_group_name_H-M   'P 1'
#
loop_
_entity.id
_entity.type
_entity.pdbx_description
1 polymer ?
#
loop_
_entity_poly.entity_id
_entity_poly.type
_entity_poly.pdbx_seq_one_letter_code
_entity_poly.pdbx_strand_id
1 'polypeptide(L)'
;MARKARQRQNATKGAEGDATEAPAATGIPLNSFAKHRYPSTAFQYITNISVQRALQLVIVTAIYSTVSQSNLAPVYGSIPSSLYHRYGCIASIFLAFGIRRRLPTWVNKCVPTWAFWIPTVQFAITSYSDALGPVFGPVLTELITYYPLLVLAFYVSIDLFYSTQDPDTVSGLSEATPACVLFAIFSFIQRSSRDWLAHWVGTYAVFSRIGLQLAAGLLYCMILPRSLFWPAFPSVIYTFLGNSHTPLISTTELLNNTLALHDYTLLERAESVSGYISVLDSNKDGFRVMRCDHSLLGGEWLNPPAPSSNDPPRLVGEPIYAVFTMLEAVRLVEPAPVLAAPRNESRALNIGLGVGTAPSALMAHGIRTTVLELDPAVHHFAVKYFSMPTNHYFAHGDAVGWVESRKNHRAGEFDYIIHDVFTGGAEPVPLFTQEFLSGLHMLLRSDGVIAINYAGDLKTPSASLIYRTITSVFGDGCRVFREEPAPNKEVNNEGDFTNMVFFCRKHPDGLAVKFRKPVTADFLGSSLRKSYMMPQHEILPEAFDRAGGILTRKNTKILEKPDRLPLSTRYPQNLPHQHLPHPDPLPQRNHPSPLQYLKPQHPTSSTTSPLIIHHTFPAGINSNAFISPYNKLARWFTQLEASGAFPATTRDPNFPQYAVCKTLQPADGWGSKDEILYLRARGVRHVVLCGLTTVGPVLGSARLAADMDFHVVVVREGVMDDEEVVVGEFLLERVLARFADVVGMADLEEVFVRQAAS
;
A
#
# COMPACT_ATOMS: atom_id res chain seq x y z
N MET A 1 36.11 -11.55 -59.79
CA MET A 1 37.20 -10.71 -60.34
C MET A 1 38.15 -10.35 -59.19
N ALA A 2 39.04 -11.27 -58.80
CA ALA A 2 40.50 -11.28 -59.07
C ALA A 2 41.19 -9.98 -58.60
N ARG A 3 41.86 -9.86 -57.43
CA ARG A 3 42.92 -10.63 -56.74
C ARG A 3 44.26 -10.64 -57.49
N LYS A 4 45.30 -10.11 -56.82
CA LYS A 4 46.78 -10.29 -56.95
C LYS A 4 47.50 -8.94 -57.16
N ALA A 5 48.74 -8.72 -56.75
CA ALA A 5 49.67 -9.35 -55.81
C ALA A 5 50.91 -8.42 -55.74
N ARG A 6 51.67 -8.55 -54.66
CA ARG A 6 53.02 -7.98 -54.44
C ARG A 6 53.96 -8.16 -55.65
N GLN A 7 54.83 -7.16 -55.85
CA GLN A 7 56.22 -7.41 -56.24
C GLN A 7 57.16 -6.44 -55.51
N ARG A 8 58.11 -7.02 -54.77
CA ARG A 8 59.36 -6.40 -54.32
C ARG A 8 60.38 -6.58 -55.45
N GLN A 9 61.17 -5.56 -55.74
CA GLN A 9 62.51 -5.74 -56.29
C GLN A 9 63.49 -4.83 -55.53
N ASN A 10 64.49 -5.48 -54.93
CA ASN A 10 65.72 -4.90 -54.44
C ASN A 10 66.76 -4.93 -55.57
N ALA A 11 67.60 -3.89 -55.67
CA ALA A 11 69.03 -3.98 -56.06
C ALA A 11 69.70 -2.61 -55.75
N THR A 12 70.42 -2.41 -54.65
CA THR A 12 71.86 -2.66 -54.34
C THR A 12 72.91 -1.88 -55.14
N LYS A 13 73.86 -1.32 -54.35
CA LYS A 13 75.23 -0.80 -54.62
C LYS A 13 75.30 0.66 -55.09
N GLY A 14 76.03 1.59 -54.48
CA GLY A 14 77.06 1.54 -53.43
C GLY A 14 78.26 2.38 -53.87
N ALA A 15 78.67 3.38 -53.09
CA ALA A 15 80.04 3.92 -53.03
C ALA A 15 80.16 5.00 -51.94
N GLU A 16 81.25 4.93 -51.19
CA GLU A 16 81.67 5.75 -50.06
C GLU A 16 82.01 7.20 -50.45
N GLY A 17 81.95 8.11 -49.48
CA GLY A 17 82.43 9.49 -49.61
C GLY A 17 82.29 10.25 -48.29
N ASP A 18 83.43 10.48 -47.67
CA ASP A 18 83.65 10.98 -46.31
C ASP A 18 83.28 12.47 -46.12
N ALA A 19 83.20 12.85 -44.85
CA ALA A 19 82.69 14.10 -44.30
C ALA A 19 83.22 15.40 -44.93
N THR A 20 82.33 16.38 -45.14
CA THR A 20 82.65 17.82 -45.11
C THR A 20 81.40 18.65 -44.79
N GLU A 21 81.62 19.71 -44.04
CA GLU A 21 80.67 20.49 -43.23
C GLU A 21 79.47 21.08 -44.01
N ALA A 22 78.30 21.00 -43.39
CA ALA A 22 77.06 21.61 -43.88
C ALA A 22 76.98 23.11 -43.52
N PRO A 23 76.61 24.01 -44.46
CA PRO A 23 76.23 25.37 -44.11
C PRO A 23 74.79 25.41 -43.61
N ALA A 24 74.56 26.28 -42.62
CA ALA A 24 73.31 26.48 -41.93
C ALA A 24 72.12 26.73 -42.87
N ALA A 25 71.14 25.84 -42.84
CA ALA A 25 69.80 26.06 -43.38
C ALA A 25 68.81 26.16 -42.22
N THR A 26 68.21 27.32 -42.11
CA THR A 26 67.10 27.70 -41.23
C THR A 26 65.96 26.68 -41.28
N GLY A 27 65.90 25.80 -40.28
CA GLY A 27 64.79 24.89 -40.03
C GLY A 27 63.76 25.52 -39.10
N ILE A 28 62.57 25.72 -39.65
CA ILE A 28 61.31 26.09 -38.97
C ILE A 28 61.17 25.28 -37.66
N PRO A 29 60.84 25.90 -36.51
CA PRO A 29 60.66 25.14 -35.27
C PRO A 29 59.47 24.19 -35.43
N LEU A 30 59.77 22.89 -35.29
CA LEU A 30 58.77 21.86 -35.03
C LEU A 30 57.85 22.34 -33.91
N ASN A 31 56.56 22.44 -34.21
CA ASN A 31 55.50 22.69 -33.23
C ASN A 31 55.78 21.87 -31.97
N SER A 32 56.11 22.58 -30.89
CA SER A 32 56.11 22.00 -29.56
C SER A 32 54.71 21.44 -29.32
N PHE A 33 54.58 20.11 -29.23
CA PHE A 33 53.41 19.50 -28.64
C PHE A 33 53.22 20.15 -27.27
N ALA A 34 52.18 20.98 -27.11
CA ALA A 34 51.83 21.54 -25.83
C ALA A 34 51.62 20.36 -24.87
N LYS A 35 52.56 20.15 -23.94
CA LYS A 35 52.38 19.18 -22.84
C LYS A 35 51.04 19.51 -22.19
N HIS A 36 50.08 18.59 -22.25
CA HIS A 36 48.84 18.71 -21.50
C HIS A 36 49.23 18.89 -20.03
N ARG A 37 48.96 20.09 -19.48
CA ARG A 37 49.28 20.42 -18.10
C ARG A 37 48.12 19.93 -17.24
N TYR A 38 48.33 18.82 -16.56
CA TYR A 38 47.38 18.32 -15.57
C TYR A 38 47.34 19.27 -14.35
N PRO A 39 46.17 19.49 -13.74
CA PRO A 39 46.06 20.28 -12.52
C PRO A 39 46.94 19.69 -11.41
N SER A 40 47.78 20.52 -10.80
CA SER A 40 48.73 20.10 -9.76
C SER A 40 48.44 20.73 -8.39
N THR A 41 47.54 21.72 -8.33
CA THR A 41 47.11 22.39 -7.09
C THR A 41 45.61 22.20 -6.86
N ALA A 42 45.18 22.24 -5.60
CA ALA A 42 43.76 22.13 -5.24
C ALA A 42 42.89 23.20 -5.94
N PHE A 43 43.40 24.42 -6.06
CA PHE A 43 42.71 25.50 -6.79
C PHE A 43 42.51 25.15 -8.26
N GLN A 44 43.54 24.64 -8.95
CA GLN A 44 43.43 24.22 -10.35
C GLN A 44 42.43 23.07 -10.54
N TYR A 45 42.38 22.11 -9.61
CA TYR A 45 41.37 21.05 -9.62
C TYR A 45 39.95 21.61 -9.50
N ILE A 46 39.71 22.54 -8.56
CA ILE A 46 38.38 23.13 -8.33
C ILE A 46 37.93 24.01 -9.51
N THR A 47 38.86 24.72 -10.17
CA THR A 47 38.55 25.55 -11.35
C THR A 47 38.44 24.75 -12.65
N ASN A 48 38.80 23.46 -12.66
CA ASN A 48 38.78 22.64 -13.86
C ASN A 48 37.33 22.29 -14.25
N ILE A 49 36.95 22.59 -15.50
CA ILE A 49 35.59 22.37 -15.99
C ILE A 49 35.17 20.89 -15.99
N SER A 50 36.09 19.97 -16.24
CA SER A 50 35.80 18.52 -16.21
C SER A 50 35.50 18.05 -14.80
N VAL A 51 36.27 18.55 -13.81
CA VAL A 51 36.03 18.26 -12.39
C VAL A 51 34.72 18.86 -11.93
N GLN A 52 34.44 20.13 -12.28
CA GLN A 52 33.17 20.79 -11.95
C GLN A 52 31.97 20.02 -12.51
N ARG A 53 32.02 19.60 -13.78
CA ARG A 53 30.96 18.80 -14.40
C ARG A 53 30.79 17.45 -13.72
N ALA A 54 31.89 16.74 -13.40
CA ALA A 54 31.83 15.47 -12.68
C ALA A 54 31.14 15.62 -11.32
N LEU A 55 31.47 16.68 -10.57
CA LEU A 55 30.82 16.98 -9.28
C LEU A 55 29.34 17.31 -9.46
N GLN A 56 29.00 18.17 -10.43
CA GLN A 56 27.62 18.55 -10.72
C GLN A 56 26.76 17.35 -11.12
N LEU A 57 27.28 16.44 -11.96
CA LEU A 57 26.58 15.22 -12.33
C LEU A 57 26.22 14.40 -11.09
N VAL A 58 27.20 14.13 -10.22
CA VAL A 58 26.99 13.35 -9.00
C VAL A 58 26.00 14.03 -8.04
N ILE A 59 26.05 15.37 -7.91
CA ILE A 59 25.08 16.12 -7.10
C ILE A 59 23.66 15.96 -7.66
N VAL A 60 23.46 16.15 -8.97
CA VAL A 60 22.15 16.00 -9.60
C VAL A 60 21.64 14.57 -9.46
N THR A 61 22.50 13.57 -9.68
CA THR A 61 22.12 12.16 -9.51
C THR A 61 21.78 11.82 -8.07
N ALA A 62 22.50 12.35 -7.08
CA ALA A 62 22.20 12.15 -5.66
C ALA A 62 20.85 12.73 -5.26
N ILE A 63 20.49 13.91 -5.77
CA ILE A 63 19.16 14.50 -5.58
C ILE A 63 18.10 13.65 -6.30
N TYR A 64 18.36 13.24 -7.55
CA TYR A 64 17.47 12.36 -8.31
C TYR A 64 17.22 11.06 -7.56
N SER A 65 18.22 10.47 -6.88
CA SER A 65 18.05 9.27 -6.05
C SER A 65 16.88 9.40 -5.07
N THR A 66 16.83 10.53 -4.36
CA THR A 66 15.78 10.83 -3.39
C THR A 66 14.43 11.05 -4.08
N VAL A 67 14.43 11.74 -5.22
CA VAL A 67 13.22 11.93 -6.04
C VAL A 67 12.69 10.59 -6.58
N SER A 68 13.56 9.70 -7.04
CA SER A 68 13.23 8.35 -7.52
C SER A 68 12.48 7.59 -6.43
N GLN A 69 13.06 7.47 -5.23
CA GLN A 69 12.38 6.81 -4.11
C GLN A 69 11.03 7.43 -3.80
N SER A 70 10.96 8.77 -3.76
CA SER A 70 9.72 9.46 -3.48
C SER A 70 8.64 9.25 -4.54
N ASN A 71 9.02 9.00 -5.80
CA ASN A 71 8.11 8.74 -6.92
C ASN A 71 7.59 7.31 -6.96
N LEU A 72 8.29 6.37 -6.33
CA LEU A 72 7.87 4.97 -6.22
C LEU A 72 6.90 4.74 -5.04
N ALA A 73 7.00 5.55 -3.99
CA ALA A 73 6.19 5.41 -2.78
C ALA A 73 4.66 5.43 -3.02
N PRO A 74 4.10 6.28 -3.92
CA PRO A 74 2.68 6.26 -4.21
C PRO A 74 2.13 4.95 -4.76
N VAL A 75 2.99 4.15 -5.42
CA VAL A 75 2.59 2.91 -6.11
C VAL A 75 2.93 1.68 -5.28
N TYR A 76 4.12 1.63 -4.70
CA TYR A 76 4.64 0.44 -4.02
C TYR A 76 4.80 0.60 -2.50
N GLY A 77 4.52 1.79 -1.97
CA GLY A 77 4.79 2.16 -0.58
C GLY A 77 6.22 2.62 -0.32
N SER A 78 6.38 3.46 0.70
CA SER A 78 7.66 4.08 1.06
C SER A 78 8.65 3.07 1.64
N ILE A 79 8.18 2.14 2.49
CA ILE A 79 9.02 1.09 3.09
C ILE A 79 9.57 0.15 2.02
N PRO A 80 8.75 -0.50 1.17
CA PRO A 80 9.26 -1.43 0.17
C PRO A 80 10.18 -0.75 -0.85
N SER A 81 9.85 0.49 -1.26
CA SER A 81 10.70 1.30 -2.14
C SER A 81 12.07 1.67 -1.53
N SER A 82 12.18 1.67 -0.21
CA SER A 82 13.41 2.02 0.48
C SER A 82 14.36 0.86 0.74
N LEU A 83 13.83 -0.38 0.82
CA LEU A 83 14.52 -1.56 1.34
C LEU A 83 15.79 -1.90 0.54
N TYR A 84 15.68 -1.92 -0.80
CA TYR A 84 16.77 -2.33 -1.69
C TYR A 84 17.47 -1.17 -2.41
N HIS A 85 16.90 0.03 -2.38
CA HIS A 85 17.42 1.20 -3.10
C HIS A 85 18.89 1.50 -2.82
N ARG A 86 19.29 1.48 -1.54
CA ARG A 86 20.68 1.75 -1.14
C ARG A 86 21.63 0.73 -1.73
N TYR A 87 21.26 -0.55 -1.70
CA TYR A 87 22.08 -1.63 -2.24
C TYR A 87 22.19 -1.53 -3.76
N GLY A 88 21.08 -1.22 -4.45
CA GLY A 88 21.08 -0.98 -5.89
C GLY A 88 21.92 0.23 -6.30
N CYS A 89 21.89 1.32 -5.52
CA CYS A 89 22.77 2.48 -5.73
C CYS A 89 24.24 2.10 -5.61
N ILE A 90 24.61 1.38 -4.55
CA ILE A 90 25.99 0.93 -4.32
C ILE A 90 26.44 0.01 -5.47
N ALA A 91 25.63 -0.98 -5.84
CA ALA A 91 25.92 -1.89 -6.94
C ALA A 91 26.09 -1.16 -8.28
N SER A 92 25.25 -0.15 -8.55
CA SER A 92 25.33 0.70 -9.74
C SER A 92 26.64 1.48 -9.81
N ILE A 93 27.08 2.06 -8.69
CA ILE A 93 28.34 2.81 -8.61
C ILE A 93 29.54 1.88 -8.78
N PHE A 94 29.52 0.68 -8.18
CA PHE A 94 30.55 -0.33 -8.40
C PHE A 94 30.58 -0.81 -9.86
N LEU A 95 29.42 -0.99 -10.49
CA LEU A 95 29.33 -1.36 -11.90
C LEU A 95 29.93 -0.25 -12.78
N ALA A 96 29.59 1.02 -12.53
CA ALA A 96 30.17 2.16 -13.23
C ALA A 96 31.70 2.19 -13.13
N PHE A 97 32.25 1.91 -11.95
CA PHE A 97 33.69 1.79 -11.75
C PHE A 97 34.29 0.58 -12.48
N GLY A 98 33.60 -0.57 -12.49
CA GLY A 98 34.06 -1.80 -13.16
C GLY A 98 34.09 -1.68 -14.69
N ILE A 99 33.15 -0.93 -15.28
CA ILE A 99 33.07 -0.71 -16.72
C ILE A 99 33.79 0.57 -17.19
N ARG A 100 34.43 1.32 -16.27
CA ARG A 100 35.16 2.56 -16.59
C ARG A 100 36.09 2.38 -17.80
N ARG A 101 36.17 3.39 -18.67
CA ARG A 101 36.96 3.39 -19.92
C ARG A 101 36.59 2.31 -20.96
N ARG A 102 35.56 1.49 -20.73
CA ARG A 102 35.11 0.46 -21.69
C ARG A 102 33.95 0.90 -22.58
N LEU A 103 33.22 1.95 -22.20
CA LEU A 103 32.08 2.42 -22.97
C LEU A 103 32.48 3.51 -23.99
N PRO A 104 31.80 3.56 -25.15
CA PRO A 104 32.10 4.53 -26.17
C PRO A 104 31.71 5.97 -25.76
N THR A 105 32.39 6.96 -26.33
CA THR A 105 32.24 8.39 -25.97
C THR A 105 30.84 8.96 -26.22
N TRP A 106 30.03 8.34 -27.07
CA TRP A 106 28.64 8.75 -27.30
C TRP A 106 27.74 8.48 -26.10
N VAL A 107 28.12 7.60 -25.18
CA VAL A 107 27.34 7.30 -23.96
C VAL A 107 27.10 8.55 -23.12
N ASN A 108 28.07 9.46 -23.07
CA ASN A 108 27.94 10.75 -22.39
C ASN A 108 26.78 11.59 -22.95
N LYS A 109 26.39 11.37 -24.22
CA LYS A 109 25.29 12.10 -24.87
C LYS A 109 23.91 11.56 -24.52
N CYS A 110 23.84 10.35 -23.95
CA CYS A 110 22.58 9.67 -23.64
C CYS A 110 22.07 9.90 -22.22
N VAL A 111 22.91 10.41 -21.30
CA VAL A 111 22.54 10.67 -19.90
C VAL A 111 21.27 11.53 -19.80
N PRO A 112 21.18 12.71 -20.46
CA PRO A 112 19.97 13.53 -20.33
C PRO A 112 18.77 12.89 -21.01
N THR A 113 18.98 12.23 -22.17
CA THR A 113 17.93 11.49 -22.87
C THR A 113 17.28 10.46 -21.95
N TRP A 114 18.09 9.65 -21.25
CA TRP A 114 17.61 8.63 -20.33
C TRP A 114 16.84 9.26 -19.16
N ALA A 115 17.36 10.34 -18.57
CA ALA A 115 16.69 11.05 -17.49
C ALA A 115 15.27 11.51 -17.88
N PHE A 116 15.07 12.01 -19.11
CA PHE A 116 13.74 12.40 -19.59
C PHE A 116 12.82 11.21 -19.86
N TRP A 117 13.36 10.04 -20.22
CA TRP A 117 12.55 8.83 -20.44
C TRP A 117 12.04 8.18 -19.14
N ILE A 118 12.69 8.44 -18.00
CA ILE A 118 12.32 7.83 -16.71
C ILE A 118 10.83 8.02 -16.37
N PRO A 119 10.24 9.23 -16.37
CA PRO A 119 8.81 9.40 -16.10
C PRO A 119 7.89 8.53 -16.96
N THR A 120 8.18 8.42 -18.27
CA THR A 120 7.36 7.63 -19.21
C THR A 120 7.53 6.13 -18.97
N VAL A 121 8.76 5.67 -18.73
CA VAL A 121 9.04 4.26 -18.44
C VAL A 121 8.42 3.87 -17.09
N GLN A 122 8.52 4.72 -16.07
CA GLN A 122 7.88 4.51 -14.78
C GLN A 122 6.36 4.39 -14.95
N PHE A 123 5.71 5.32 -15.66
CA PHE A 123 4.27 5.24 -15.95
C PHE A 123 3.86 3.89 -16.57
N ALA A 124 4.64 3.38 -17.53
CA ALA A 124 4.37 2.10 -18.19
C ALA A 124 4.62 0.88 -17.28
N ILE A 125 5.61 0.92 -16.39
CA ILE A 125 5.89 -0.19 -15.47
C ILE A 125 4.84 -0.21 -14.34
N THR A 126 4.44 0.96 -13.85
CA THR A 126 3.50 1.07 -12.72
C THR A 126 2.10 0.59 -13.08
N SER A 127 1.70 0.54 -14.36
CA SER A 127 0.44 -0.11 -14.76
C SER A 127 0.41 -1.62 -14.50
N TYR A 128 1.58 -2.24 -14.27
CA TYR A 128 1.72 -3.65 -13.90
C TYR A 128 2.04 -3.82 -12.41
N SER A 129 1.83 -2.79 -11.58
CA SER A 129 2.19 -2.82 -10.16
C SER A 129 1.50 -3.96 -9.40
N ASP A 130 0.28 -4.32 -9.78
CA ASP A 130 -0.49 -5.41 -9.17
C ASP A 130 0.24 -6.76 -9.33
N ALA A 131 0.73 -7.06 -10.53
CA ALA A 131 1.48 -8.28 -10.81
C ALA A 131 2.89 -8.29 -10.21
N LEU A 132 3.53 -7.11 -10.13
CA LEU A 132 4.90 -6.99 -9.61
C LEU A 132 4.96 -6.97 -8.08
N GLY A 133 3.88 -6.53 -7.43
CA GLY A 133 3.78 -6.40 -5.98
C GLY A 133 4.77 -5.39 -5.38
N PRO A 134 4.71 -5.20 -4.05
CA PRO A 134 5.52 -4.20 -3.34
C PRO A 134 6.99 -4.60 -3.21
N VAL A 135 7.34 -5.88 -3.35
CA VAL A 135 8.72 -6.36 -3.19
C VAL A 135 9.52 -6.26 -4.49
N PHE A 136 9.01 -6.83 -5.59
CA PHE A 136 9.72 -6.82 -6.87
C PHE A 136 9.49 -5.55 -7.68
N GLY A 137 8.30 -4.94 -7.56
CA GLY A 137 7.92 -3.71 -8.29
C GLY A 137 8.93 -2.57 -8.17
N PRO A 138 9.32 -2.13 -6.96
CA PRO A 138 10.31 -1.08 -6.80
C PRO A 138 11.67 -1.41 -7.42
N VAL A 139 12.16 -2.62 -7.16
CA VAL A 139 13.49 -3.06 -7.61
C VAL A 139 13.54 -3.09 -9.14
N LEU A 140 12.52 -3.67 -9.78
CA LEU A 140 12.43 -3.74 -11.23
C LEU A 140 12.29 -2.34 -11.84
N THR A 141 11.45 -1.49 -11.25
CA THR A 141 11.25 -0.12 -11.71
C THR A 141 12.57 0.64 -11.69
N GLU A 142 13.33 0.62 -10.59
CA GLU A 142 14.61 1.31 -10.50
C GLU A 142 15.70 0.66 -11.37
N LEU A 143 15.70 -0.67 -11.52
CA LEU A 143 16.61 -1.40 -12.39
C LEU A 143 16.48 -0.97 -13.86
N ILE A 144 15.26 -0.63 -14.30
CA ILE A 144 15.00 -0.17 -15.66
C ILE A 144 15.08 1.36 -15.76
N THR A 145 15.06 2.11 -14.65
CA THR A 145 14.97 3.58 -14.68
C THR A 145 16.17 4.26 -14.04
N TYR A 146 16.19 4.38 -12.72
CA TYR A 146 17.17 5.18 -12.00
C TYR A 146 18.57 4.53 -11.91
N TYR A 147 18.68 3.22 -11.72
CA TYR A 147 20.00 2.56 -11.63
C TYR A 147 20.83 2.70 -12.92
N PRO A 148 20.28 2.52 -14.13
CA PRO A 148 21.01 2.81 -15.36
C PRO A 148 21.45 4.27 -15.45
N LEU A 149 20.59 5.23 -15.05
CA LEU A 149 20.97 6.65 -15.00
C LEU A 149 22.17 6.87 -14.07
N LEU A 150 22.14 6.25 -12.89
CA LEU A 150 23.21 6.34 -11.89
C LEU A 150 24.52 5.73 -12.42
N VAL A 151 24.47 4.55 -13.05
CA VAL A 151 25.62 3.92 -13.69
C VAL A 151 26.24 4.86 -14.72
N LEU A 152 25.41 5.41 -15.62
CA LEU A 152 25.86 6.28 -16.69
C LEU A 152 26.46 7.58 -16.14
N ALA A 153 25.78 8.26 -15.21
CA ALA A 153 26.25 9.50 -14.62
C ALA A 153 27.58 9.32 -13.86
N PHE A 154 27.73 8.24 -13.08
CA PHE A 154 28.99 7.93 -12.42
C PHE A 154 30.09 7.54 -13.40
N TYR A 155 29.77 6.77 -14.44
CA TYR A 155 30.72 6.44 -15.50
C TYR A 155 31.30 7.71 -16.13
N VAL A 156 30.43 8.65 -16.54
CA VAL A 156 30.85 9.93 -17.13
C VAL A 156 31.66 10.75 -16.13
N SER A 157 31.23 10.81 -14.87
CA SER A 157 31.91 11.59 -13.83
C SER A 157 33.32 11.07 -13.53
N ILE A 158 33.47 9.74 -13.45
CA ILE A 158 34.74 9.07 -13.26
C ILE A 158 35.67 9.31 -14.47
N ASP A 159 35.16 9.19 -15.70
CA ASP A 159 35.92 9.43 -16.93
C ASP A 159 36.41 10.89 -17.04
N LEU A 160 35.53 11.85 -16.73
CA LEU A 160 35.88 13.27 -16.67
C LEU A 160 36.96 13.55 -15.62
N PHE A 161 36.91 12.89 -14.46
CA PHE A 161 37.92 13.06 -13.43
C PHE A 161 39.27 12.46 -13.86
N TYR A 162 39.28 11.26 -14.47
CA TYR A 162 40.52 10.67 -14.99
C TYR A 162 41.15 11.47 -16.12
N SER A 163 40.36 12.15 -16.95
CA SER A 163 40.91 13.04 -17.99
C SER A 163 41.80 14.16 -17.44
N THR A 164 41.76 14.39 -16.12
CA THR A 164 42.56 15.40 -15.42
C THR A 164 43.76 14.83 -14.66
N GLN A 165 43.96 13.51 -14.68
CA GLN A 165 45.10 12.85 -14.03
C GLN A 165 46.18 12.47 -15.06
N ASP A 166 47.45 12.60 -14.66
CA ASP A 166 48.59 12.20 -15.48
C ASP A 166 48.73 10.67 -15.51
N PRO A 167 48.56 10.00 -16.68
CA PRO A 167 48.61 8.54 -16.80
C PRO A 167 49.87 7.91 -16.20
N ASP A 168 50.99 8.62 -16.22
CA ASP A 168 52.31 8.12 -15.79
C ASP A 168 52.50 8.14 -14.27
N THR A 169 51.59 8.80 -13.52
CA THR A 169 51.69 8.97 -12.05
C THR A 169 50.67 8.13 -11.27
N VAL A 170 49.74 7.46 -11.95
CA VAL A 170 48.59 6.80 -11.31
C VAL A 170 48.94 5.35 -10.94
N SER A 171 49.12 5.09 -9.66
CA SER A 171 49.15 3.74 -9.07
C SER A 171 47.74 3.15 -8.92
N GLY A 172 47.61 1.83 -8.79
CA GLY A 172 46.30 1.15 -8.65
C GLY A 172 45.44 1.64 -7.48
N LEU A 173 46.05 2.10 -6.38
CA LEU A 173 45.31 2.68 -5.24
C LEU A 173 44.83 4.11 -5.54
N SER A 174 45.60 4.89 -6.30
CA SER A 174 45.20 6.23 -6.73
C SER A 174 44.12 6.22 -7.82
N GLU A 175 43.96 5.10 -8.55
CA GLU A 175 42.83 4.94 -9.48
C GLU A 175 41.48 4.93 -8.76
N ALA A 176 41.38 4.37 -7.56
CA ALA A 176 40.10 4.29 -6.85
C ALA A 176 39.68 5.62 -6.20
N THR A 177 40.64 6.53 -5.98
CA THR A 177 40.42 7.78 -5.22
C THR A 177 39.27 8.64 -5.78
N PRO A 178 39.16 8.92 -7.10
CA PRO A 178 38.06 9.69 -7.64
C PRO A 178 36.69 9.07 -7.35
N ALA A 179 36.55 7.76 -7.54
CA ALA A 179 35.31 7.05 -7.31
C ALA A 179 34.90 7.09 -5.82
N CYS A 180 35.86 6.94 -4.90
CA CYS A 180 35.62 7.06 -3.46
C CYS A 180 35.15 8.48 -3.06
N VAL A 181 35.77 9.53 -3.60
CA VAL A 181 35.38 10.92 -3.33
C VAL A 181 33.98 11.20 -3.86
N LEU A 182 33.69 10.82 -5.10
CA LEU A 182 32.37 10.98 -5.69
C LEU A 182 31.29 10.20 -4.93
N PHE A 183 31.60 8.98 -4.46
CA PHE A 183 30.69 8.20 -3.63
C PHE A 183 30.39 8.85 -2.26
N ALA A 184 31.40 9.45 -1.63
CA ALA A 184 31.23 10.17 -0.36
C ALA A 184 30.32 11.39 -0.55
N ILE A 185 30.54 12.17 -1.62
CA ILE A 185 29.69 13.33 -1.97
C ILE A 185 28.26 12.87 -2.26
N PHE A 186 28.08 11.83 -3.08
CA PHE A 186 26.77 11.27 -3.37
C PHE A 186 26.03 10.89 -2.08
N SER A 187 26.69 10.16 -1.18
CA SER A 187 26.09 9.70 0.07
C SER A 187 25.68 10.86 0.99
N PHE A 188 26.49 11.92 1.05
CA PHE A 188 26.19 13.13 1.82
C PHE A 188 24.99 13.88 1.22
N ILE A 189 25.04 14.17 -0.09
CA ILE A 189 23.99 14.94 -0.78
C ILE A 189 22.67 14.16 -0.80
N GLN A 190 22.69 12.84 -1.05
CA GLN A 190 21.49 12.00 -1.01
C GLN A 190 20.82 12.06 0.38
N ARG A 191 21.61 12.11 1.45
CA ARG A 191 21.08 12.22 2.81
C ARG A 191 20.47 13.60 3.07
N SER A 192 21.18 14.67 2.71
CA SER A 192 20.71 16.05 2.92
C SER A 192 19.55 16.45 2.01
N SER A 193 19.42 15.85 0.83
CA SER A 193 18.36 16.18 -0.12
C SER A 193 16.97 15.71 0.32
N ARG A 194 16.88 14.75 1.26
CA ARG A 194 15.59 14.28 1.83
C ARG A 194 14.84 15.38 2.56
N ASP A 195 15.53 16.08 3.46
CA ASP A 195 14.95 17.15 4.26
C ASP A 195 14.60 18.36 3.37
N TRP A 196 15.46 18.65 2.39
CA TRP A 196 15.18 19.67 1.38
C TRP A 196 13.92 19.32 0.57
N LEU A 197 13.82 18.08 0.07
CA LEU A 197 12.68 17.62 -0.71
C LEU A 197 11.38 17.75 0.10
N ALA A 198 11.38 17.30 1.36
CA ALA A 198 10.22 17.40 2.24
C ALA A 198 9.74 18.86 2.45
N HIS A 199 10.64 19.83 2.38
CA HIS A 199 10.27 21.25 2.53
C HIS A 199 9.67 21.88 1.27
N TRP A 200 10.07 21.42 0.08
CA TRP A 200 9.71 22.07 -1.19
C TRP A 200 8.65 21.32 -2.00
N VAL A 201 8.46 20.02 -1.78
CA VAL A 201 7.46 19.22 -2.52
C VAL A 201 6.08 19.86 -2.41
N GLY A 202 5.38 19.96 -3.54
CA GLY A 202 4.00 20.46 -3.58
C GLY A 202 3.83 21.97 -3.63
N THR A 203 4.89 22.76 -3.42
CA THR A 203 4.79 24.24 -3.40
C THR A 203 4.44 24.84 -4.77
N TYR A 204 4.98 24.26 -5.85
CA TYR A 204 4.70 24.64 -7.24
C TYR A 204 4.70 23.39 -8.12
N ALA A 205 4.11 23.48 -9.32
CA ALA A 205 4.06 22.35 -10.26
C ALA A 205 5.44 21.74 -10.58
N VAL A 206 6.50 22.56 -10.62
CA VAL A 206 7.89 22.10 -10.83
C VAL A 206 8.44 21.28 -9.65
N PHE A 207 7.94 21.51 -8.44
CA PHE A 207 8.28 20.75 -7.23
C PHE A 207 7.34 19.56 -6.99
N SER A 208 6.62 19.11 -8.02
CA SER A 208 6.05 17.76 -8.03
C SER A 208 7.15 16.71 -8.26
N ARG A 209 6.92 15.45 -7.88
CA ARG A 209 7.88 14.36 -8.12
C ARG A 209 8.29 14.25 -9.60
N ILE A 210 7.32 14.30 -10.52
CA ILE A 210 7.57 14.31 -11.98
C ILE A 210 8.26 15.61 -12.42
N GLY A 211 7.84 16.77 -11.90
CA GLY A 211 8.48 18.05 -12.19
C GLY A 211 9.97 18.06 -11.82
N LEU A 212 10.33 17.47 -10.68
CA LEU A 212 11.71 17.34 -10.21
C LEU A 212 12.53 16.38 -11.08
N GLN A 213 11.92 15.30 -11.58
CA GLN A 213 12.57 14.41 -12.55
C GLN A 213 12.89 15.15 -13.86
N LEU A 214 11.95 15.95 -14.37
CA LEU A 214 12.15 16.79 -15.56
C LEU A 214 13.20 17.89 -15.32
N ALA A 215 13.17 18.54 -14.15
CA ALA A 215 14.15 19.54 -13.77
C ALA A 215 15.57 18.93 -13.70
N ALA A 216 15.71 17.72 -13.16
CA ALA A 216 16.99 17.02 -13.17
C ALA A 216 17.45 16.66 -14.59
N GLY A 217 16.53 16.25 -15.48
CA GLY A 217 16.79 16.10 -16.91
C GLY A 217 17.36 17.37 -17.55
N LEU A 218 16.77 18.53 -17.27
CA LEU A 218 17.25 19.83 -17.74
C LEU A 218 18.64 20.17 -17.18
N LEU A 219 18.89 19.90 -15.89
CA LEU A 219 20.21 20.09 -15.29
C LEU A 219 21.27 19.21 -15.97
N TYR A 220 20.96 17.95 -16.30
CA TYR A 220 21.86 17.11 -17.08
C TYR A 220 22.17 17.69 -18.46
N CYS A 221 21.19 18.29 -19.16
CA CYS A 221 21.44 18.99 -20.41
C CYS A 221 22.36 20.21 -20.25
N MET A 222 22.21 20.99 -19.16
CA MET A 222 23.09 22.13 -18.88
C MET A 222 24.53 21.69 -18.59
N ILE A 223 24.71 20.60 -17.84
CA ILE A 223 26.02 20.05 -17.49
C ILE A 223 26.70 19.42 -18.72
N LEU A 224 25.91 18.77 -19.58
CA LEU A 224 26.35 18.05 -20.79
C LEU A 224 25.76 18.66 -22.08
N PRO A 225 26.17 19.87 -22.49
CA PRO A 225 25.51 20.64 -23.55
C PRO A 225 25.58 20.04 -24.96
N ARG A 226 26.43 19.02 -25.17
CA ARG A 226 26.54 18.29 -26.46
C ARG A 226 25.71 17.00 -26.49
N SER A 227 24.78 16.83 -25.55
CA SER A 227 23.91 15.66 -25.45
C SER A 227 22.88 15.59 -26.57
N LEU A 228 22.40 14.38 -26.85
CA LEU A 228 21.40 14.13 -27.88
C LEU A 228 20.00 14.36 -27.27
N PHE A 229 19.50 15.59 -27.33
CA PHE A 229 18.18 15.89 -26.75
C PHE A 229 17.01 15.36 -27.59
N TRP A 230 17.16 15.30 -28.93
CA TRP A 230 16.04 14.99 -29.81
C TRP A 230 15.30 13.65 -29.50
N PRO A 231 15.95 12.54 -29.09
CA PRO A 231 15.26 11.30 -28.77
C PRO A 231 14.46 11.38 -27.47
N ALA A 232 14.62 12.44 -26.68
CA ALA A 232 13.82 12.68 -25.48
C ALA A 232 12.46 13.31 -25.82
N PHE A 233 12.31 13.98 -26.97
CA PHE A 233 11.07 14.71 -27.31
C PHE A 233 9.79 13.88 -27.18
N PRO A 234 9.71 12.64 -27.68
CA PRO A 234 8.48 11.85 -27.55
C PRO A 234 8.09 11.62 -26.09
N SER A 235 9.05 11.34 -25.23
CA SER A 235 8.80 11.11 -23.81
C SER A 235 8.43 12.40 -23.07
N VAL A 236 9.09 13.52 -23.37
CA VAL A 236 8.73 14.83 -22.80
C VAL A 236 7.30 15.21 -23.19
N ILE A 237 6.93 15.07 -24.47
CA ILE A 237 5.57 15.32 -24.96
C ILE A 237 4.57 14.41 -24.24
N TYR A 238 4.85 13.11 -24.16
CA TYR A 238 3.99 12.17 -23.46
C TYR A 238 3.82 12.51 -21.97
N THR A 239 4.89 12.97 -21.31
CA THR A 239 4.86 13.32 -19.89
C THR A 239 3.92 14.50 -19.62
N PHE A 240 3.83 15.46 -20.54
CA PHE A 240 2.93 16.61 -20.40
C PHE A 240 1.51 16.36 -20.90
N LEU A 241 1.30 15.43 -21.85
CA LEU A 241 0.00 15.24 -22.49
C LEU A 241 -0.72 13.94 -22.09
N GLY A 242 0.01 12.87 -21.80
CA GLY A 242 -0.54 11.52 -21.60
C GLY A 242 -0.25 10.92 -20.22
N ASN A 243 0.74 11.42 -19.48
CA ASN A 243 1.06 10.90 -18.16
C ASN A 243 0.16 11.53 -17.09
N SER A 244 -0.79 10.73 -16.57
CA SER A 244 -1.73 11.17 -15.54
C SER A 244 -1.09 11.48 -14.19
N HIS A 245 0.16 11.05 -13.94
CA HIS A 245 0.90 11.43 -12.72
C HIS A 245 1.43 12.86 -12.75
N THR A 246 1.42 13.52 -13.91
CA THR A 246 1.74 14.94 -14.00
C THR A 246 0.53 15.75 -13.51
N PRO A 247 0.68 16.71 -12.57
CA PRO A 247 -0.44 17.46 -12.00
C PRO A 247 -0.88 18.66 -12.86
N LEU A 248 -1.05 18.48 -14.18
CA LEU A 248 -1.64 19.51 -15.05
C LEU A 248 -3.16 19.34 -15.17
N ILE A 249 -3.85 20.42 -15.57
CA ILE A 249 -5.30 20.42 -15.76
C ILE A 249 -5.70 19.34 -16.78
N SER A 250 -5.10 19.33 -17.97
CA SER A 250 -5.38 18.35 -19.05
C SER A 250 -5.16 16.89 -18.63
N THR A 251 -4.05 16.61 -17.94
CA THR A 251 -3.74 15.26 -17.43
C THR A 251 -4.63 14.87 -16.26
N THR A 252 -5.18 15.83 -15.53
CA THR A 252 -6.19 15.58 -14.47
C THR A 252 -7.53 15.22 -15.10
N GLU A 253 -7.92 15.89 -16.18
CA GLU A 253 -9.11 15.51 -16.96
C GLU A 253 -8.97 14.10 -17.54
N LEU A 254 -7.80 13.76 -18.10
CA LEU A 254 -7.51 12.40 -18.56
C LEU A 254 -7.67 11.36 -17.44
N LEU A 255 -7.08 11.63 -16.27
CA LEU A 255 -7.22 10.78 -15.08
C LEU A 255 -8.68 10.62 -14.68
N ASN A 256 -9.44 11.71 -14.64
CA ASN A 256 -10.85 11.69 -14.26
C ASN A 256 -11.70 10.90 -15.26
N ASN A 257 -11.40 10.98 -16.55
CA ASN A 257 -12.05 10.17 -17.59
C ASN A 257 -11.77 8.66 -17.38
N THR A 258 -10.56 8.28 -16.97
CA THR A 258 -10.25 6.88 -16.63
C THR A 258 -10.96 6.44 -15.35
N LEU A 259 -10.99 7.29 -14.32
CA LEU A 259 -11.70 7.00 -13.06
C LEU A 259 -13.21 6.88 -13.24
N ALA A 260 -13.80 7.64 -14.16
CA ALA A 260 -15.23 7.58 -14.47
C ALA A 260 -15.66 6.19 -14.99
N LEU A 261 -14.77 5.44 -15.64
CA LEU A 261 -15.03 4.05 -16.04
C LEU A 261 -15.19 3.10 -14.85
N HIS A 262 -14.74 3.52 -13.67
CA HIS A 262 -14.81 2.78 -12.41
C HIS A 262 -15.76 3.42 -11.40
N ASP A 263 -16.66 4.31 -11.85
CA ASP A 263 -17.60 5.05 -11.00
C ASP A 263 -16.92 5.95 -9.94
N TYR A 264 -15.71 6.44 -10.22
CA TYR A 264 -15.03 7.40 -9.36
C TYR A 264 -14.89 8.77 -10.02
N THR A 265 -14.91 9.82 -9.20
CA THR A 265 -14.58 11.18 -9.63
C THR A 265 -13.54 11.77 -8.70
N LEU A 266 -12.43 12.23 -9.28
CA LEU A 266 -11.39 12.96 -8.57
C LEU A 266 -11.83 14.41 -8.37
N LEU A 267 -11.98 14.85 -7.12
CA LEU A 267 -12.35 16.22 -6.79
C LEU A 267 -11.13 17.14 -6.78
N GLU A 268 -10.06 16.69 -6.12
CA GLU A 268 -8.81 17.43 -6.04
C GLU A 268 -7.64 16.51 -5.73
N ARG A 269 -6.44 16.93 -6.13
CA ARG A 269 -5.18 16.27 -5.81
C ARG A 269 -4.10 17.28 -5.51
N ALA A 270 -3.19 16.94 -4.62
CA ALA A 270 -2.04 17.74 -4.26
C ALA A 270 -0.83 16.85 -3.98
N GLU A 271 0.33 17.25 -4.48
CA GLU A 271 1.61 16.76 -3.98
C GLU A 271 1.89 17.48 -2.65
N SER A 272 2.32 16.77 -1.62
CA SER A 272 2.62 17.36 -0.32
C SER A 272 3.66 16.54 0.45
N VAL A 273 3.95 16.96 1.68
CA VAL A 273 5.05 16.44 2.51
C VAL A 273 4.89 14.96 2.82
N SER A 274 3.67 14.49 3.08
CA SER A 274 3.42 13.08 3.42
C SER A 274 3.26 12.18 2.20
N GLY A 275 2.92 12.74 1.02
CA GLY A 275 2.54 11.93 -0.12
C GLY A 275 1.83 12.70 -1.23
N TYR A 276 1.25 11.96 -2.15
CA TYR A 276 0.23 12.41 -3.09
C TYR A 276 -1.14 12.33 -2.40
N ILE A 277 -1.71 13.49 -2.06
CA ILE A 277 -3.03 13.59 -1.44
C ILE A 277 -4.09 13.72 -2.52
N SER A 278 -5.19 12.98 -2.41
CA SER A 278 -6.32 13.06 -3.33
C SER A 278 -7.66 12.88 -2.63
N VAL A 279 -8.69 13.56 -3.11
CA VAL A 279 -10.07 13.42 -2.66
C VAL A 279 -10.91 12.88 -3.81
N LEU A 280 -11.61 11.78 -3.56
CA LEU A 280 -12.42 11.10 -4.58
C LEU A 280 -13.83 10.82 -4.06
N ASP A 281 -14.81 10.96 -4.95
CA ASP A 281 -16.18 10.50 -4.73
C ASP A 281 -16.37 9.15 -5.45
N SER A 282 -16.93 8.17 -4.74
CA SER A 282 -17.52 6.97 -5.35
C SER A 282 -18.96 7.32 -5.75
N ASN A 283 -19.20 7.44 -7.06
CA ASN A 283 -20.49 7.79 -7.63
C ASN A 283 -21.51 6.65 -7.49
N LYS A 284 -21.01 5.40 -7.41
CA LYS A 284 -21.85 4.21 -7.27
C LYS A 284 -22.22 3.92 -5.83
N ASP A 285 -21.25 3.97 -4.93
CA ASP A 285 -21.47 3.59 -3.53
C ASP A 285 -21.90 4.79 -2.67
N GLY A 286 -21.64 6.03 -3.12
CA GLY A 286 -22.14 7.23 -2.47
C GLY A 286 -21.31 7.69 -1.26
N PHE A 287 -19.98 7.47 -1.31
CA PHE A 287 -19.04 7.96 -0.30
C PHE A 287 -17.96 8.84 -0.91
N ARG A 288 -17.38 9.70 -0.08
CA ARG A 288 -16.18 10.48 -0.36
C ARG A 288 -15.02 9.97 0.47
N VAL A 289 -13.84 9.86 -0.11
CA VAL A 289 -12.61 9.45 0.58
C VAL A 289 -11.47 10.42 0.35
N MET A 290 -10.60 10.53 1.35
CA MET A 290 -9.29 11.15 1.21
C MET A 290 -8.23 10.05 1.20
N ARG A 291 -7.30 10.13 0.26
CA ARG A 291 -6.20 9.18 0.10
C ARG A 291 -4.87 9.91 0.17
N CYS A 292 -3.88 9.29 0.81
CA CYS A 292 -2.48 9.63 0.71
C CYS A 292 -1.75 8.45 0.06
N ASP A 293 -1.15 8.68 -1.10
CA ASP A 293 -0.49 7.64 -1.88
C ASP A 293 -1.44 6.46 -2.15
N HIS A 294 -1.13 5.29 -1.60
CA HIS A 294 -1.91 4.06 -1.73
C HIS A 294 -2.83 3.79 -0.54
N SER A 295 -2.89 4.69 0.45
CA SER A 295 -3.64 4.49 1.69
C SER A 295 -4.78 5.47 1.88
N LEU A 296 -5.88 5.00 2.47
CA LEU A 296 -7.04 5.82 2.76
C LEU A 296 -6.85 6.49 4.13
N LEU A 297 -6.99 7.81 4.16
CA LEU A 297 -6.91 8.64 5.37
C LEU A 297 -8.26 8.80 6.07
N GLY A 298 -9.33 8.29 5.45
CA GLY A 298 -10.69 8.33 5.94
C GLY A 298 -11.70 8.63 4.83
N GLY A 299 -12.96 8.71 5.20
CA GLY A 299 -14.04 9.05 4.28
C GLY A 299 -15.37 9.25 4.98
N GLU A 300 -16.31 9.85 4.27
CA GLU A 300 -17.66 10.15 4.73
C GLU A 300 -18.70 9.70 3.69
N TRP A 301 -19.85 9.21 4.17
CA TRP A 301 -21.01 8.99 3.31
C TRP A 301 -21.57 10.33 2.84
N LEU A 302 -21.82 10.47 1.54
CA LEU A 302 -22.34 11.70 0.93
C LEU A 302 -23.83 11.90 1.22
N ASN A 303 -24.60 10.81 1.19
CA ASN A 303 -26.04 10.81 1.46
C ASN A 303 -26.40 9.78 2.53
N PRO A 304 -25.89 9.92 3.76
CA PRO A 304 -26.18 8.94 4.81
C PRO A 304 -27.65 9.05 5.24
N PRO A 305 -28.33 7.93 5.58
CA PRO A 305 -29.72 7.94 6.02
C PRO A 305 -29.97 9.00 7.07
N ALA A 306 -31.12 9.67 7.00
CA ALA A 306 -31.49 10.66 8.01
C ALA A 306 -31.55 10.00 9.41
N PRO A 307 -31.15 10.69 10.48
CA PRO A 307 -31.40 10.22 11.84
C PRO A 307 -32.88 9.91 12.05
N SER A 308 -33.20 8.95 12.92
CA SER A 308 -34.59 8.66 13.30
C SER A 308 -35.25 9.90 13.91
N SER A 309 -36.58 9.99 13.89
CA SER A 309 -37.32 11.12 14.48
C SER A 309 -37.01 11.35 15.96
N ASN A 310 -36.53 10.31 16.67
CA ASN A 310 -36.15 10.36 18.07
C ASN A 310 -34.64 10.66 18.28
N ASP A 311 -33.84 10.64 17.22
CA ASP A 311 -32.41 10.95 17.28
C ASP A 311 -32.19 12.46 17.02
N PRO A 312 -31.17 13.07 17.63
CA PRO A 312 -30.80 14.46 17.35
C PRO A 312 -30.35 14.62 15.90
N PRO A 313 -30.40 15.86 15.35
CA PRO A 313 -29.89 16.12 14.02
C PRO A 313 -28.40 15.74 13.93
N ARG A 314 -27.98 15.27 12.76
CA ARG A 314 -26.58 14.94 12.49
C ARG A 314 -25.72 16.22 12.57
N LEU A 315 -24.78 16.25 13.51
CA LEU A 315 -23.93 17.44 13.75
C LEU A 315 -22.55 17.37 13.08
N VAL A 316 -22.13 16.17 12.68
CA VAL A 316 -20.83 15.88 12.06
C VAL A 316 -21.02 14.90 10.91
N GLY A 317 -20.06 14.80 9.99
CA GLY A 317 -20.12 13.84 8.90
C GLY A 317 -20.24 12.38 9.39
N GLU A 318 -20.87 11.56 8.55
CA GLU A 318 -21.04 10.13 8.81
C GLU A 318 -19.82 9.38 8.26
N PRO A 319 -18.91 8.88 9.10
CA PRO A 319 -17.71 8.21 8.61
C PRO A 319 -18.05 6.90 7.90
N ILE A 320 -17.16 6.44 7.02
CA ILE A 320 -17.24 5.10 6.42
C ILE A 320 -16.43 4.04 7.18
N TYR A 321 -15.59 4.45 8.13
CA TYR A 321 -14.73 3.59 8.94
C TYR A 321 -15.14 3.61 10.41
N ALA A 322 -15.23 2.43 11.03
CA ALA A 322 -15.71 2.27 12.39
C ALA A 322 -14.66 2.72 13.43
N VAL A 323 -13.38 2.32 13.27
CA VAL A 323 -12.33 2.59 14.27
C VAL A 323 -12.18 4.07 14.65
N PHE A 324 -12.31 5.00 13.71
CA PHE A 324 -12.17 6.44 14.01
C PHE A 324 -13.25 6.95 14.97
N THR A 325 -14.41 6.30 15.03
CA THR A 325 -15.45 6.62 16.02
C THR A 325 -15.11 6.08 17.41
N MET A 326 -14.38 4.96 17.50
CA MET A 326 -13.96 4.37 18.77
C MET A 326 -12.98 5.28 19.51
N LEU A 327 -12.08 5.98 18.79
CA LEU A 327 -11.12 6.93 19.38
C LEU A 327 -11.81 8.02 20.22
N GLU A 328 -13.04 8.37 19.87
CA GLU A 328 -13.86 9.35 20.59
C GLU A 328 -14.25 8.89 22.01
N ALA A 329 -14.19 7.57 22.27
CA ALA A 329 -14.54 6.97 23.55
C ALA A 329 -13.63 7.41 24.72
N VAL A 330 -12.53 8.14 24.46
CA VAL A 330 -11.75 8.82 25.52
C VAL A 330 -12.64 9.68 26.42
N ARG A 331 -13.70 10.30 25.87
CA ARG A 331 -14.68 11.10 26.61
C ARG A 331 -15.61 10.28 27.50
N LEU A 332 -15.69 8.97 27.24
CA LEU A 332 -16.58 8.05 27.95
C LEU A 332 -15.87 7.38 29.13
N VAL A 333 -14.56 7.57 29.31
CA VAL A 333 -13.81 6.93 30.39
C VAL A 333 -14.22 7.48 31.77
N GLU A 334 -14.50 6.58 32.72
CA GLU A 334 -14.95 6.87 34.08
C GLU A 334 -13.92 6.53 35.17
N PRO A 335 -13.88 7.28 36.29
CA PRO A 335 -14.57 8.56 36.49
C PRO A 335 -14.10 9.59 35.47
N ALA A 336 -15.00 10.45 34.98
CA ALA A 336 -14.56 11.56 34.13
C ALA A 336 -13.43 12.32 34.85
N PRO A 337 -12.44 12.88 34.12
CA PRO A 337 -11.38 13.68 34.73
C PRO A 337 -11.97 14.64 35.79
N VAL A 338 -11.62 14.43 37.06
CA VAL A 338 -12.15 15.06 38.27
C VAL A 338 -11.86 16.58 38.30
N LEU A 339 -10.79 17.02 37.62
CA LEU A 339 -10.53 18.44 37.36
C LEU A 339 -11.16 18.91 36.04
N ALA A 340 -12.25 18.27 35.60
CA ALA A 340 -13.11 18.75 34.53
C ALA A 340 -13.52 20.18 34.86
N ALA A 341 -12.77 21.09 34.27
CA ALA A 341 -13.23 22.43 34.04
C ALA A 341 -14.65 22.32 33.44
N PRO A 342 -15.57 23.27 33.70
CA PRO A 342 -16.91 23.25 33.11
C PRO A 342 -16.82 22.81 31.63
N ARG A 343 -17.75 22.02 31.09
CA ARG A 343 -17.67 21.41 29.72
C ARG A 343 -17.04 22.31 28.63
N ASN A 344 -17.19 23.63 28.76
CA ASN A 344 -16.65 24.68 27.88
C ASN A 344 -15.14 25.00 28.05
N GLU A 345 -14.44 24.31 28.94
CA GLU A 345 -13.01 24.52 29.26
C GLU A 345 -12.16 23.26 29.03
N SER A 346 -12.77 22.10 28.74
CA SER A 346 -12.03 20.88 28.41
C SER A 346 -11.18 21.06 27.16
N ARG A 347 -9.97 20.49 27.17
CA ARG A 347 -8.97 20.63 26.10
C ARG A 347 -8.54 19.27 25.59
N ALA A 348 -8.50 19.14 24.27
CA ALA A 348 -8.01 17.94 23.60
C ALA A 348 -6.83 18.25 22.68
N LEU A 349 -5.91 17.30 22.56
CA LEU A 349 -4.89 17.27 21.52
C LEU A 349 -5.16 16.08 20.59
N ASN A 350 -5.40 16.35 19.31
CA ASN A 350 -5.52 15.33 18.27
C ASN A 350 -4.24 15.35 17.42
N ILE A 351 -3.46 14.27 17.46
CA ILE A 351 -2.21 14.12 16.71
C ILE A 351 -2.51 13.26 15.48
N GLY A 352 -2.27 13.81 14.30
CA GLY A 352 -2.86 13.38 13.04
C GLY A 352 -4.26 13.99 12.84
N LEU A 353 -4.79 13.91 11.62
CA LEU A 353 -6.11 14.47 11.29
C LEU A 353 -6.95 13.58 10.37
N GLY A 354 -6.37 13.08 9.28
CA GLY A 354 -7.12 12.40 8.22
C GLY A 354 -8.26 13.27 7.67
N VAL A 355 -9.48 12.72 7.60
CA VAL A 355 -10.69 13.50 7.23
C VAL A 355 -11.29 14.31 8.38
N GLY A 356 -10.78 14.16 9.62
CA GLY A 356 -11.25 14.93 10.78
C GLY A 356 -12.38 14.31 11.59
N THR A 357 -12.64 13.01 11.46
CA THR A 357 -13.75 12.29 12.13
C THR A 357 -13.78 12.48 13.65
N ALA A 358 -12.68 12.16 14.33
CA ALA A 358 -12.58 12.27 15.79
C ALA A 358 -12.53 13.73 16.27
N PRO A 359 -11.66 14.62 15.75
CA PRO A 359 -11.58 15.99 16.25
C PRO A 359 -12.85 16.80 15.97
N SER A 360 -13.55 16.59 14.86
CA SER A 360 -14.86 17.22 14.60
C SER A 360 -15.88 16.85 15.67
N ALA A 361 -15.89 15.59 16.09
CA ALA A 361 -16.80 15.11 17.13
C ALA A 361 -16.47 15.68 18.51
N LEU A 362 -15.18 15.74 18.88
CA LEU A 362 -14.75 16.42 20.11
C LEU A 362 -15.21 17.90 20.13
N MET A 363 -15.07 18.61 19.01
CA MET A 363 -15.52 19.99 18.87
C MET A 363 -17.04 20.14 18.95
N ALA A 364 -17.80 19.23 18.34
CA ALA A 364 -19.27 19.20 18.47
C ALA A 364 -19.72 18.98 19.91
N HIS A 365 -18.88 18.36 20.75
CA HIS A 365 -19.07 18.22 22.19
C HIS A 365 -18.59 19.42 23.03
N GLY A 366 -18.15 20.51 22.39
CA GLY A 366 -17.71 21.73 23.06
C GLY A 366 -16.27 21.67 23.60
N ILE A 367 -15.49 20.64 23.23
CA ILE A 367 -14.10 20.49 23.66
C ILE A 367 -13.20 21.33 22.78
N ARG A 368 -12.30 22.11 23.39
CA ARG A 368 -11.30 22.91 22.68
C ARG A 368 -10.21 21.98 22.15
N THR A 369 -10.27 21.69 20.86
CA THR A 369 -9.36 20.74 20.22
C THR A 369 -8.21 21.45 19.51
N THR A 370 -6.98 21.11 19.90
CA THR A 370 -5.77 21.37 19.12
C THR A 370 -5.57 20.23 18.14
N VAL A 371 -5.48 20.53 16.85
CA VAL A 371 -5.12 19.56 15.81
C VAL A 371 -3.67 19.75 15.44
N LEU A 372 -2.87 18.68 15.57
CA LEU A 372 -1.46 18.64 15.19
C LEU A 372 -1.31 17.72 13.98
N GLU A 373 -1.13 18.32 12.81
CA GLU A 373 -1.04 17.61 11.53
C GLU A 373 0.25 18.00 10.79
N LEU A 374 0.93 17.00 10.24
CA LEU A 374 2.19 17.14 9.52
C LEU A 374 1.96 17.71 8.12
N ASP A 375 0.88 17.29 7.46
CA ASP A 375 0.62 17.60 6.06
C ASP A 375 -0.43 18.72 5.90
N PRO A 376 -0.04 19.89 5.34
CA PRO A 376 -0.97 20.99 5.19
C PRO A 376 -2.09 20.72 4.17
N ALA A 377 -1.87 19.85 3.18
CA ALA A 377 -2.89 19.48 2.20
C ALA A 377 -3.98 18.61 2.84
N VAL A 378 -3.63 17.73 3.77
CA VAL A 378 -4.61 16.93 4.55
C VAL A 378 -5.52 17.84 5.35
N HIS A 379 -4.97 18.82 6.08
CA HIS A 379 -5.78 19.80 6.81
C HIS A 379 -6.67 20.63 5.88
N HIS A 380 -6.11 21.14 4.78
CA HIS A 380 -6.86 21.92 3.81
C HIS A 380 -8.05 21.13 3.24
N PHE A 381 -7.83 19.87 2.85
CA PHE A 381 -8.88 19.03 2.28
C PHE A 381 -9.90 18.57 3.31
N ALA A 382 -9.52 18.32 4.56
CA ALA A 382 -10.46 17.99 5.63
C ALA A 382 -11.49 19.13 5.83
N VAL A 383 -11.01 20.37 5.90
CA VAL A 383 -11.85 21.57 6.02
C VAL A 383 -12.71 21.78 4.77
N LYS A 384 -12.13 21.59 3.57
CA LYS A 384 -12.81 21.88 2.31
C LYS A 384 -13.87 20.83 1.93
N TYR A 385 -13.61 19.56 2.20
CA TYR A 385 -14.37 18.44 1.63
C TYR A 385 -15.09 17.54 2.64
N PHE A 386 -14.75 17.61 3.94
CA PHE A 386 -15.22 16.68 4.97
C PHE A 386 -15.82 17.38 6.19
N SER A 387 -16.40 18.57 6.00
CA SER A 387 -17.16 19.30 7.04
C SER A 387 -16.40 19.55 8.36
N MET A 388 -15.06 19.48 8.34
CA MET A 388 -14.23 19.76 9.51
C MET A 388 -14.41 21.24 9.90
N PRO A 389 -14.76 21.55 11.16
CA PRO A 389 -14.90 22.92 11.61
C PRO A 389 -13.63 23.75 11.33
N THR A 390 -13.77 25.04 11.08
CA THR A 390 -12.61 25.95 10.86
C THR A 390 -12.11 26.61 12.14
N ASN A 391 -12.94 26.63 13.19
CA ASN A 391 -12.66 27.29 14.46
C ASN A 391 -11.95 26.35 15.45
N HIS A 392 -10.72 25.95 15.10
CA HIS A 392 -9.85 25.15 15.96
C HIS A 392 -8.40 25.65 15.88
N TYR A 393 -7.60 25.26 16.87
CA TYR A 393 -6.18 25.55 16.82
C TYR A 393 -5.48 24.52 15.94
N PHE A 394 -5.00 24.95 14.78
CA PHE A 394 -4.18 24.14 13.88
C PHE A 394 -2.69 24.36 14.17
N ALA A 395 -2.04 23.33 14.69
CA ALA A 395 -0.59 23.26 14.83
C ALA A 395 -0.01 22.47 13.65
N HIS A 396 0.56 23.16 12.67
CA HIS A 396 1.25 22.52 11.54
C HIS A 396 2.66 22.09 11.95
N GLY A 397 3.01 20.81 11.76
CA GLY A 397 4.40 20.35 11.81
C GLY A 397 4.61 18.98 12.46
N ASP A 398 5.89 18.62 12.62
CA ASP A 398 6.32 17.34 13.20
C ASP A 398 5.92 17.22 14.68
N ALA A 399 5.20 16.14 14.99
CA ALA A 399 4.68 15.92 16.33
C ALA A 399 5.79 15.64 17.35
N VAL A 400 6.88 14.98 16.95
CA VAL A 400 7.99 14.68 17.87
C VAL A 400 8.63 15.98 18.38
N GLY A 401 9.01 16.88 17.48
CA GLY A 401 9.54 18.19 17.82
C GLY A 401 8.54 19.07 18.57
N TRP A 402 7.26 19.04 18.17
CA TRP A 402 6.22 19.82 18.81
C TRP A 402 6.01 19.44 20.28
N VAL A 403 5.94 18.13 20.58
CA VAL A 403 5.78 17.59 21.94
C VAL A 403 7.04 17.86 22.77
N GLU A 404 8.23 17.61 22.22
CA GLU A 404 9.51 17.84 22.91
C GLU A 404 9.65 19.28 23.39
N SER A 405 9.28 20.25 22.55
CA SER A 405 9.36 21.68 22.88
C SER A 405 8.39 22.15 23.97
N ARG A 406 7.36 21.34 24.30
CA ARG A 406 6.25 21.75 25.19
C ARG A 406 6.17 20.98 26.49
N LYS A 407 6.61 19.72 26.52
CA LYS A 407 6.43 18.83 27.69
C LYS A 407 6.90 19.43 29.02
N ASN A 408 7.95 20.27 29.01
CA ASN A 408 8.51 20.89 30.22
C ASN A 408 7.82 22.21 30.63
N HIS A 409 7.10 22.89 29.73
CA HIS A 409 6.53 24.22 29.96
C HIS A 409 5.00 24.25 29.93
N ARG A 410 4.37 23.17 29.45
CA ARG A 410 2.92 23.03 29.25
C ARG A 410 2.41 21.69 29.81
N ALA A 411 3.03 21.18 30.88
CA ALA A 411 2.59 19.96 31.52
C ALA A 411 1.15 20.09 32.03
N GLY A 412 0.33 19.03 31.87
CA GLY A 412 -1.07 19.05 32.30
C GLY A 412 -1.98 20.00 31.49
N GLU A 413 -1.69 20.20 30.21
CA GLU A 413 -2.48 21.08 29.34
C GLU A 413 -3.76 20.43 28.79
N PHE A 414 -3.79 19.10 28.64
CA PHE A 414 -4.87 18.39 27.96
C PHE A 414 -5.58 17.38 28.87
N ASP A 415 -6.91 17.36 28.79
CA ASP A 415 -7.75 16.34 29.43
C ASP A 415 -7.80 15.07 28.57
N TYR A 416 -7.80 15.25 27.24
CA TYR A 416 -7.85 14.17 26.26
C TYR A 416 -6.70 14.28 25.26
N ILE A 417 -6.08 13.16 24.93
CA ILE A 417 -5.19 13.05 23.77
C ILE A 417 -5.72 11.94 22.85
N ILE A 418 -5.80 12.22 21.56
CA ILE A 418 -6.00 11.20 20.52
C ILE A 418 -4.72 11.15 19.70
N HIS A 419 -4.10 9.99 19.66
CA HIS A 419 -2.92 9.71 18.86
C HIS A 419 -3.32 8.77 17.72
N ASP A 420 -3.60 9.35 16.55
CA ASP A 420 -4.08 8.65 15.37
C ASP A 420 -3.25 9.07 14.16
N VAL A 421 -2.07 8.45 14.03
CA VAL A 421 -1.02 8.88 13.11
C VAL A 421 -0.78 7.82 12.05
N PHE A 422 -0.84 8.24 10.79
CA PHE A 422 -0.62 7.36 9.66
C PHE A 422 -0.09 8.16 8.46
N THR A 423 0.95 7.68 7.77
CA THR A 423 1.62 8.44 6.69
C THR A 423 1.69 7.65 5.38
N GLY A 424 0.57 7.14 4.87
CA GLY A 424 0.55 6.52 3.54
C GLY A 424 1.38 5.23 3.43
N GLY A 425 1.21 4.30 4.37
CA GLY A 425 1.73 2.93 4.25
C GLY A 425 2.03 2.22 5.57
N ALA A 426 2.50 2.96 6.58
CA ALA A 426 2.73 2.46 7.94
C ALA A 426 2.77 3.63 8.93
N GLU A 427 2.64 3.32 10.22
CA GLU A 427 2.79 4.31 11.29
C GLU A 427 4.25 4.75 11.47
N PRO A 428 4.52 6.06 11.63
CA PRO A 428 5.88 6.53 11.86
C PRO A 428 6.45 6.05 13.20
N VAL A 429 7.47 5.18 13.14
CA VAL A 429 8.16 4.60 14.31
C VAL A 429 8.55 5.62 15.40
N PRO A 430 9.06 6.83 15.09
CA PRO A 430 9.41 7.83 16.12
C PRO A 430 8.24 8.21 17.05
N LEU A 431 7.00 8.11 16.57
CA LEU A 431 5.78 8.46 17.30
C LEU A 431 5.34 7.39 18.31
N PHE A 432 6.02 6.25 18.34
CA PHE A 432 5.77 5.18 19.33
C PHE A 432 6.94 4.97 20.30
N THR A 433 7.96 5.83 20.24
CA THR A 433 9.11 5.75 21.15
C THR A 433 8.71 6.11 22.58
N GLN A 434 9.37 5.48 23.57
CA GLN A 434 9.17 5.78 24.99
C GLN A 434 9.31 7.28 25.28
N GLU A 435 10.29 7.96 24.67
CA GLU A 435 10.52 9.39 24.91
C GLU A 435 9.35 10.26 24.41
N PHE A 436 8.79 9.93 23.24
CA PHE A 436 7.64 10.65 22.70
C PHE A 436 6.38 10.39 23.54
N LEU A 437 6.09 9.13 23.84
CA LEU A 437 4.93 8.74 24.66
C LEU A 437 5.02 9.33 26.08
N SER A 438 6.22 9.39 26.66
CA SER A 438 6.45 10.08 27.95
C SER A 438 6.16 11.58 27.84
N GLY A 439 6.48 12.21 26.71
CA GLY A 439 6.08 13.60 26.43
C GLY A 439 4.56 13.78 26.42
N LEU A 440 3.82 12.87 25.79
CA LEU A 440 2.35 12.89 25.81
C LEU A 440 1.80 12.67 27.23
N HIS A 441 2.38 11.74 27.99
CA HIS A 441 2.06 11.52 29.41
C HIS A 441 2.23 12.80 30.23
N MET A 442 3.32 13.56 30.02
CA MET A 442 3.54 14.85 30.69
C MET A 442 2.49 15.90 30.31
N LEU A 443 2.08 15.97 29.04
CA LEU A 443 1.09 16.91 28.55
C LEU A 443 -0.34 16.62 29.05
N LEU A 444 -0.66 15.37 29.38
CA LEU A 444 -1.93 15.01 30.03
C LEU A 444 -2.04 15.60 31.44
N ARG A 445 -3.26 16.00 31.82
CA ARG A 445 -3.61 16.26 33.23
C ARG A 445 -3.52 14.99 34.06
N SER A 446 -3.50 15.12 35.39
CA SER A 446 -3.33 14.02 36.35
C SER A 446 -4.29 12.86 36.12
N ASP A 447 -5.52 13.18 35.74
CA ASP A 447 -6.65 12.29 35.47
C ASP A 447 -6.98 12.18 33.96
N GLY A 448 -6.09 12.71 33.11
CA GLY A 448 -6.28 12.73 31.66
C GLY A 448 -6.22 11.34 31.02
N VAL A 449 -6.86 11.24 29.86
CA VAL A 449 -7.03 9.99 29.11
C VAL A 449 -6.45 10.14 27.72
N ILE A 450 -5.75 9.11 27.24
CA ILE A 450 -5.25 9.05 25.87
C ILE A 450 -5.83 7.82 25.15
N ALA A 451 -6.22 8.01 23.89
CA ALA A 451 -6.41 6.92 22.92
C ALA A 451 -5.22 6.90 21.96
N ILE A 452 -4.64 5.71 21.74
CA ILE A 452 -3.58 5.49 20.75
C ILE A 452 -4.06 4.45 19.76
N ASN A 453 -4.18 4.82 18.50
CA ASN A 453 -4.44 3.91 17.40
C ASN A 453 -3.13 3.25 16.92
N TYR A 454 -3.17 1.96 16.64
CA TYR A 454 -2.08 1.22 16.01
C TYR A 454 -2.68 0.10 15.17
N ALA A 455 -2.29 -0.02 13.91
CA ALA A 455 -2.67 -1.12 13.04
C ALA A 455 -1.53 -2.13 12.95
N GLY A 456 -1.81 -3.41 13.18
CA GLY A 456 -0.77 -4.42 13.09
C GLY A 456 -1.24 -5.83 13.35
N ASP A 457 -0.39 -6.78 13.02
CA ASP A 457 -0.62 -8.19 13.31
C ASP A 457 -0.18 -8.53 14.74
N LEU A 458 -1.16 -8.94 15.56
CA LEU A 458 -0.98 -9.33 16.96
C LEU A 458 0.04 -10.45 17.16
N LYS A 459 0.21 -11.33 16.16
CA LYS A 459 1.18 -12.44 16.21
C LYS A 459 2.63 -11.97 15.99
N THR A 460 2.84 -10.73 15.56
CA THR A 460 4.18 -10.21 15.28
C THR A 460 4.85 -9.63 16.53
N PRO A 461 6.19 -9.75 16.65
CA PRO A 461 6.89 -9.12 17.77
C PRO A 461 6.84 -7.59 17.73
N SER A 462 6.52 -6.98 16.59
CA SER A 462 6.29 -5.53 16.44
C SER A 462 5.11 -5.09 17.30
N ALA A 463 3.96 -5.76 17.22
CA ALA A 463 2.80 -5.46 18.06
C ALA A 463 3.13 -5.59 19.55
N SER A 464 3.85 -6.64 19.94
CA SER A 464 4.31 -6.84 21.32
C SER A 464 5.30 -5.75 21.79
N LEU A 465 6.20 -5.28 20.91
CA LEU A 465 7.11 -4.17 21.22
C LEU A 465 6.36 -2.85 21.45
N ILE A 466 5.36 -2.54 20.62
CA ILE A 466 4.51 -1.35 20.77
C ILE A 466 3.72 -1.44 22.07
N TYR A 467 3.08 -2.59 22.34
CA TYR A 467 2.38 -2.86 23.60
C TYR A 467 3.27 -2.61 24.82
N ARG A 468 4.48 -3.20 24.86
CA ARG A 468 5.43 -3.02 25.97
C ARG A 468 5.86 -1.57 26.12
N THR A 469 6.01 -0.84 25.01
CA THR A 469 6.45 0.56 25.06
C THR A 469 5.36 1.46 25.63
N ILE A 470 4.12 1.32 25.15
CA ILE A 470 2.96 2.08 25.69
C ILE A 470 2.76 1.77 27.17
N THR A 471 2.72 0.48 27.54
CA THR A 471 2.51 0.07 28.94
C THR A 471 3.69 0.41 29.85
N SER A 472 4.91 0.57 29.34
CA SER A 472 6.04 1.08 30.14
C SER A 472 5.90 2.54 30.57
N VAL A 473 5.09 3.33 29.86
CA VAL A 473 4.85 4.76 30.16
C VAL A 473 3.59 4.94 31.02
N PHE A 474 2.52 4.20 30.71
CA PHE A 474 1.21 4.37 31.33
C PHE A 474 0.87 3.30 32.39
N GLY A 475 1.71 2.27 32.54
CA GLY A 475 1.55 1.19 33.51
C GLY A 475 0.26 0.38 33.28
N ASP A 476 -0.33 -0.08 34.39
CA ASP A 476 -1.59 -0.85 34.41
C ASP A 476 -2.84 0.02 34.11
N GLY A 477 -2.64 1.31 33.81
CA GLY A 477 -3.71 2.23 33.44
C GLY A 477 -4.23 2.07 32.01
N CYS A 478 -3.80 1.03 31.27
CA CYS A 478 -4.14 0.82 29.86
C CYS A 478 -5.06 -0.38 29.64
N ARG A 479 -5.99 -0.25 28.69
CA ARG A 479 -6.75 -1.36 28.09
C ARG A 479 -6.71 -1.25 26.57
N VAL A 480 -6.71 -2.39 25.89
CA VAL A 480 -6.54 -2.46 24.42
C VAL A 480 -7.79 -3.07 23.80
N PHE A 481 -8.29 -2.50 22.72
CA PHE A 481 -9.48 -2.98 22.03
C PHE A 481 -9.22 -3.10 20.54
N ARG A 482 -9.80 -4.11 19.91
CA ARG A 482 -9.79 -4.30 18.44
C ARG A 482 -11.09 -3.84 17.81
N GLU A 483 -11.00 -3.38 16.57
CA GLU A 483 -12.15 -2.97 15.77
C GLU A 483 -13.12 -4.14 15.55
N GLU A 484 -12.59 -5.27 15.09
CA GLU A 484 -13.37 -6.47 14.75
C GLU A 484 -13.23 -7.57 15.82
N PRO A 485 -14.22 -8.48 15.95
CA PRO A 485 -14.08 -9.67 16.80
C PRO A 485 -12.81 -10.46 16.50
N ALA A 486 -12.29 -11.18 17.50
CA ALA A 486 -11.13 -12.03 17.29
C ALA A 486 -11.44 -13.15 16.28
N PRO A 487 -10.53 -13.43 15.32
CA PRO A 487 -10.75 -14.49 14.35
C PRO A 487 -10.83 -15.86 15.02
N ASN A 488 -11.62 -16.77 14.44
CA ASN A 488 -11.76 -18.13 14.95
C ASN A 488 -10.41 -18.87 14.91
N LYS A 489 -10.01 -19.43 16.06
CA LYS A 489 -8.70 -20.08 16.27
C LYS A 489 -8.46 -21.29 15.36
N GLU A 490 -9.51 -21.88 14.80
CA GLU A 490 -9.44 -23.11 13.99
C GLU A 490 -9.19 -22.84 12.50
N VAL A 491 -9.34 -21.58 12.04
CA VAL A 491 -9.28 -21.21 10.61
C VAL A 491 -8.03 -20.40 10.26
N ASN A 492 -7.50 -19.58 11.17
CA ASN A 492 -6.45 -18.61 10.82
C ASN A 492 -5.01 -19.03 11.17
N ASN A 493 -4.39 -19.76 10.23
CA ASN A 493 -2.93 -19.80 10.09
C ASN A 493 -2.36 -18.51 9.47
N GLU A 494 -3.19 -17.65 8.87
CA GLU A 494 -2.81 -16.42 8.18
C GLU A 494 -3.04 -15.18 9.09
N GLY A 495 -2.04 -14.80 9.90
CA GLY A 495 -2.00 -13.53 10.65
C GLY A 495 -3.16 -13.28 11.64
N ASP A 496 -3.10 -12.15 12.34
CA ASP A 496 -4.23 -11.52 13.07
C ASP A 496 -4.07 -9.99 13.02
N PHE A 497 -4.18 -9.43 11.81
CA PHE A 497 -4.08 -7.99 11.55
C PHE A 497 -5.36 -7.27 11.96
N THR A 498 -5.24 -6.23 12.78
CA THR A 498 -6.38 -5.42 13.21
C THR A 498 -5.94 -4.01 13.60
N ASN A 499 -6.87 -3.05 13.54
CA ASN A 499 -6.69 -1.79 14.25
C ASN A 499 -6.93 -2.02 15.74
N MET A 500 -5.91 -1.76 16.56
CA MET A 500 -5.99 -1.81 18.01
C MET A 500 -5.89 -0.42 18.61
N VAL A 501 -6.83 -0.11 19.50
CA VAL A 501 -6.91 1.16 20.21
C VAL A 501 -6.56 0.95 21.68
N PHE A 502 -5.49 1.58 22.12
CA PHE A 502 -5.09 1.62 23.52
C PHE A 502 -5.76 2.81 24.19
N PHE A 503 -6.56 2.56 25.23
CA PHE A 503 -7.04 3.60 26.12
C PHE A 503 -6.23 3.56 27.40
N CYS A 504 -5.53 4.65 27.71
CA CYS A 504 -4.67 4.74 28.87
C CYS A 504 -4.99 5.96 29.75
N ARG A 505 -4.84 5.80 31.06
CA ARG A 505 -4.89 6.88 32.05
C ARG A 505 -3.49 7.30 32.47
N LYS A 506 -3.28 8.60 32.74
CA LYS A 506 -1.99 9.11 33.23
C LYS A 506 -1.64 8.55 34.61
N HIS A 507 -2.56 8.66 35.57
CA HIS A 507 -2.45 8.05 36.89
C HIS A 507 -3.68 7.17 37.12
N PRO A 508 -3.51 5.84 37.19
CA PRO A 508 -4.65 4.96 37.36
C PRO A 508 -5.25 5.06 38.77
N ASP A 509 -4.53 5.46 39.82
CA ASP A 509 -5.03 5.44 41.23
C ASP A 509 -5.74 4.12 41.60
N GLY A 510 -5.34 3.00 40.99
CA GLY A 510 -6.01 1.69 41.11
C GLY A 510 -7.33 1.53 40.32
N LEU A 511 -7.75 2.55 39.58
CA LEU A 511 -8.90 2.57 38.69
C LEU A 511 -8.52 2.09 37.29
N ALA A 512 -8.91 0.86 36.96
CA ALA A 512 -8.89 0.37 35.60
C ALA A 512 -9.75 1.27 34.69
N VAL A 513 -9.35 1.44 33.42
CA VAL A 513 -10.15 2.16 32.42
C VAL A 513 -11.52 1.49 32.32
N LYS A 514 -12.58 2.25 32.58
CA LYS A 514 -13.98 1.81 32.41
C LYS A 514 -14.69 2.87 31.59
N PHE A 515 -15.68 2.46 30.79
CA PHE A 515 -16.44 3.37 29.95
C PHE A 515 -17.87 3.48 30.47
N ARG A 516 -18.37 4.70 30.62
CA ARG A 516 -19.80 4.94 30.83
C ARG A 516 -20.58 4.50 29.60
N LYS A 517 -21.84 4.14 29.82
CA LYS A 517 -22.76 3.92 28.69
C LYS A 517 -22.95 5.25 27.93
N PRO A 518 -22.83 5.25 26.59
CA PRO A 518 -23.13 6.44 25.81
C PRO A 518 -24.60 6.80 25.95
N VAL A 519 -24.89 8.10 25.90
CA VAL A 519 -26.25 8.63 25.81
C VAL A 519 -26.49 9.14 24.39
N THR A 520 -27.76 9.41 24.03
CA THR A 520 -28.13 9.89 22.70
C THR A 520 -27.29 11.08 22.20
N ALA A 521 -26.94 11.99 23.10
CA ALA A 521 -26.12 13.15 22.75
C ALA A 521 -24.69 12.77 22.31
N ASP A 522 -24.12 11.66 22.79
CA ASP A 522 -22.77 11.21 22.42
C ASP A 522 -22.67 10.76 20.96
N PHE A 523 -23.78 10.36 20.34
CA PHE A 523 -23.77 9.84 18.98
C PHE A 523 -23.81 10.92 17.90
N LEU A 524 -24.11 12.18 18.26
CA LEU A 524 -24.14 13.32 17.33
C LEU A 524 -25.03 13.10 16.09
N GLY A 525 -26.08 12.28 16.22
CA GLY A 525 -26.96 11.88 15.11
C GLY A 525 -26.31 10.93 14.09
N SER A 526 -25.16 10.32 14.40
CA SER A 526 -24.45 9.37 13.53
C SER A 526 -24.78 7.92 13.88
N SER A 527 -25.21 7.18 12.87
CA SER A 527 -25.56 5.76 13.00
C SER A 527 -24.32 4.89 13.24
N LEU A 528 -23.19 5.22 12.60
CA LEU A 528 -21.95 4.48 12.79
C LEU A 528 -21.43 4.65 14.22
N ARG A 529 -21.46 5.87 14.77
CA ARG A 529 -21.11 6.11 16.18
C ARG A 529 -22.00 5.31 17.13
N LYS A 530 -23.29 5.21 16.85
CA LYS A 530 -24.22 4.39 17.66
C LYS A 530 -23.83 2.92 17.71
N SER A 531 -23.30 2.38 16.62
CA SER A 531 -22.90 0.97 16.51
C SER A 531 -21.48 0.69 16.99
N TYR A 532 -20.53 1.60 16.74
CA TYR A 532 -19.09 1.30 16.83
C TYR A 532 -18.28 2.21 17.78
N MET A 533 -18.85 3.29 18.34
CA MET A 533 -18.12 4.17 19.26
C MET A 533 -17.66 3.41 20.52
N MET A 534 -18.48 2.49 21.02
CA MET A 534 -18.15 1.76 22.24
C MET A 534 -17.09 0.69 21.99
N PRO A 535 -15.96 0.70 22.72
CA PRO A 535 -14.99 -0.39 22.66
C PRO A 535 -15.60 -1.67 23.25
N GLN A 536 -15.75 -2.72 22.41
CA GLN A 536 -16.38 -3.99 22.79
C GLN A 536 -15.39 -5.15 22.85
N HIS A 537 -14.49 -5.24 21.87
CA HIS A 537 -13.59 -6.38 21.71
C HIS A 537 -12.25 -6.13 22.40
N GLU A 538 -12.16 -6.41 23.70
CA GLU A 538 -10.91 -6.23 24.44
C GLU A 538 -9.85 -7.27 24.05
N ILE A 539 -8.62 -6.82 23.81
CA ILE A 539 -7.42 -7.65 23.66
C ILE A 539 -6.75 -7.73 25.03
N LEU A 540 -6.71 -8.93 25.61
CA LEU A 540 -6.10 -9.14 26.91
C LEU A 540 -4.55 -9.11 26.83
N PRO A 541 -3.85 -8.71 27.91
CA PRO A 541 -2.38 -8.65 27.96
C PRO A 541 -1.68 -9.95 27.54
N GLU A 542 -2.32 -11.10 27.72
CA GLU A 542 -1.79 -12.42 27.36
C GLU A 542 -1.65 -12.63 25.84
N ALA A 543 -2.30 -11.80 25.03
CA ALA A 543 -2.12 -11.81 23.57
C ALA A 543 -0.74 -11.28 23.14
N PHE A 544 -0.03 -10.56 24.01
CA PHE A 544 1.26 -9.94 23.71
C PHE A 544 2.41 -10.63 24.45
N ASP A 545 3.58 -10.67 23.81
CA ASP A 545 4.81 -11.04 24.50
C ASP A 545 5.26 -9.89 25.41
N ARG A 546 5.17 -10.13 26.71
CA ARG A 546 5.54 -9.14 27.75
C ARG A 546 7.03 -9.18 28.10
N ALA A 547 7.80 -10.15 27.58
CA ALA A 547 9.24 -10.20 27.77
C ALA A 547 9.98 -9.37 26.71
N GLY A 548 11.12 -8.80 27.08
CA GLY A 548 12.02 -8.07 26.17
C GLY A 548 12.05 -6.56 26.36
N GLY A 549 12.78 -5.88 25.47
CA GLY A 549 12.98 -4.43 25.54
C GLY A 549 11.78 -3.61 25.02
N ILE A 550 11.90 -2.30 25.18
CA ILE A 550 10.96 -1.28 24.69
C ILE A 550 11.57 -0.48 23.54
N LEU A 551 10.72 0.21 22.79
CA LEU A 551 11.12 1.08 21.69
C LEU A 551 11.55 2.44 22.24
N THR A 552 12.74 2.87 21.85
CA THR A 552 13.38 4.14 22.22
C THR A 552 13.91 4.82 20.98
N ARG A 553 14.25 6.11 21.08
CA ARG A 553 14.88 6.85 19.97
C ARG A 553 16.17 6.19 19.47
N LYS A 554 16.85 5.37 20.29
CA LYS A 554 18.13 4.73 19.95
C LYS A 554 17.98 3.43 19.16
N ASN A 555 16.81 2.77 19.20
CA ASN A 555 16.62 1.43 18.64
C ASN A 555 15.45 1.33 17.64
N THR A 556 15.05 2.44 17.01
CA THR A 556 13.95 2.48 16.01
C THR A 556 14.12 1.48 14.86
N LYS A 557 15.38 1.18 14.50
CA LYS A 557 15.75 0.20 13.46
C LYS A 557 15.21 -1.22 13.67
N ILE A 558 14.71 -1.55 14.87
CA ILE A 558 14.09 -2.85 15.15
C ILE A 558 12.78 -3.00 14.37
N LEU A 559 11.99 -1.93 14.26
CA LEU A 559 10.73 -1.93 13.49
C LEU A 559 10.93 -1.63 12.01
N GLU A 560 12.05 -1.00 11.64
CA GLU A 560 12.38 -0.67 10.24
C GLU A 560 12.91 -1.88 9.42
N LYS A 561 13.10 -3.06 10.03
CA LYS A 561 13.62 -4.26 9.36
C LYS A 561 12.53 -5.32 9.24
N PRO A 562 12.02 -5.61 8.03
CA PRO A 562 10.94 -6.58 7.85
C PRO A 562 11.26 -8.03 8.28
N ASP A 563 12.53 -8.44 8.35
CA ASP A 563 12.88 -9.88 8.39
C ASP A 563 13.94 -10.33 9.41
N ARG A 564 14.08 -9.68 10.59
CA ARG A 564 14.91 -10.26 11.67
C ARG A 564 14.33 -10.03 13.06
N LEU A 565 13.27 -10.75 13.38
CA LEU A 565 13.05 -11.21 14.74
C LEU A 565 13.36 -12.71 14.78
N PRO A 566 14.28 -13.16 15.66
CA PRO A 566 14.84 -14.50 15.59
C PRO A 566 13.79 -15.56 15.95
N LEU A 567 13.67 -16.57 15.08
CA LEU A 567 13.01 -17.86 15.35
C LEU A 567 13.71 -18.71 16.44
N SER A 568 14.66 -18.14 17.19
CA SER A 568 15.52 -18.89 18.12
C SER A 568 15.15 -18.68 19.59
N THR A 569 13.97 -19.12 20.02
CA THR A 569 13.73 -19.51 21.44
C THR A 569 12.45 -20.36 21.58
N ARG A 570 12.29 -21.44 20.81
CA ARG A 570 11.38 -22.54 21.20
C ARG A 570 11.85 -23.89 20.63
N TYR A 571 13.00 -24.37 21.07
CA TYR A 571 13.25 -25.81 21.13
C TYR A 571 14.11 -26.07 22.37
N PRO A 572 13.57 -26.69 23.43
CA PRO A 572 14.44 -27.31 24.42
C PRO A 572 15.18 -28.46 23.73
N GLN A 573 16.48 -28.25 23.50
CA GLN A 573 17.42 -29.31 23.16
C GLN A 573 17.52 -30.24 24.37
N ASN A 574 16.96 -31.45 24.25
CA ASN A 574 17.46 -32.72 24.80
C ASN A 574 16.34 -33.77 24.79
N LEU A 575 16.40 -34.70 23.85
CA LEU A 575 15.98 -36.11 24.03
C LEU A 575 16.61 -36.94 22.88
N PRO A 576 17.09 -38.17 23.15
CA PRO A 576 18.06 -38.86 22.31
C PRO A 576 17.44 -39.58 21.11
N HIS A 577 18.25 -39.70 20.04
CA HIS A 577 17.95 -40.40 18.80
C HIS A 577 17.50 -41.85 19.02
N GLN A 578 16.25 -42.16 18.68
CA GLN A 578 15.83 -43.51 18.31
C GLN A 578 15.51 -43.54 16.82
N HIS A 579 16.19 -44.45 16.11
CA HIS A 579 15.88 -44.83 14.74
C HIS A 579 14.46 -45.35 14.64
N LEU A 580 13.65 -44.80 13.73
CA LEU A 580 12.41 -45.40 13.26
C LEU A 580 12.42 -45.50 11.73
N PRO A 581 11.84 -46.56 11.16
CA PRO A 581 12.01 -46.95 9.76
C PRO A 581 11.07 -46.18 8.81
N HIS A 582 11.35 -46.27 7.52
CA HIS A 582 10.50 -45.77 6.43
C HIS A 582 9.01 -46.13 6.61
N PRO A 583 8.07 -45.19 6.38
CA PRO A 583 6.65 -45.48 6.49
C PRO A 583 6.14 -46.21 5.24
N ASP A 584 5.54 -47.37 5.48
CA ASP A 584 4.62 -48.08 4.60
C ASP A 584 3.39 -47.21 4.24
N PRO A 585 2.70 -47.52 3.12
CA PRO A 585 1.53 -46.77 2.69
C PRO A 585 0.39 -46.84 3.72
N LEU A 586 -0.16 -45.67 4.05
CA LEU A 586 -1.22 -45.47 5.04
C LEU A 586 -2.49 -46.31 4.72
N PRO A 587 -3.14 -46.90 5.74
CA PRO A 587 -4.41 -47.59 5.59
C PRO A 587 -5.58 -46.61 5.39
N GLN A 588 -6.56 -47.00 4.58
CA GLN A 588 -7.80 -46.27 4.34
C GLN A 588 -8.50 -45.93 5.66
N ARG A 589 -8.65 -44.64 5.96
CA ARG A 589 -9.53 -44.14 7.02
C ARG A 589 -10.98 -44.24 6.55
N ASN A 590 -11.77 -45.08 7.21
CA ASN A 590 -13.23 -45.02 7.16
C ASN A 590 -13.69 -43.69 7.79
N HIS A 591 -14.10 -42.74 6.97
CA HIS A 591 -14.87 -41.57 7.41
C HIS A 591 -16.31 -42.03 7.73
N PRO A 592 -16.96 -41.51 8.79
CA PRO A 592 -18.40 -41.66 8.97
C PRO A 592 -19.15 -40.97 7.82
N SER A 593 -20.35 -41.44 7.48
CA SER A 593 -21.12 -40.92 6.34
C SER A 593 -21.50 -39.44 6.51
N PRO A 594 -21.57 -38.65 5.42
CA PRO A 594 -21.88 -37.20 5.44
C PRO A 594 -23.22 -36.85 6.12
N LEU A 595 -24.14 -37.81 6.23
CA LEU A 595 -25.50 -37.65 6.74
C LEU A 595 -25.60 -37.41 8.26
N GLN A 596 -24.52 -37.53 9.04
CA GLN A 596 -24.57 -37.33 10.50
C GLN A 596 -24.70 -35.87 10.95
N TYR A 597 -24.33 -34.89 10.09
CA TYR A 597 -24.33 -33.47 10.45
C TYR A 597 -25.69 -32.77 10.28
N LEU A 598 -26.70 -33.44 9.72
CA LEU A 598 -28.06 -32.93 9.57
C LEU A 598 -28.97 -33.20 10.78
N LYS A 599 -28.46 -33.80 11.86
CA LYS A 599 -29.25 -34.04 13.08
C LYS A 599 -29.28 -32.79 13.97
N PRO A 600 -30.46 -32.29 14.36
CA PRO A 600 -30.56 -31.19 15.31
C PRO A 600 -30.07 -31.65 16.70
N GLN A 601 -28.99 -31.04 17.19
CA GLN A 601 -28.61 -31.13 18.59
C GLN A 601 -29.48 -30.13 19.38
N HIS A 602 -30.52 -30.66 20.05
CA HIS A 602 -31.53 -30.02 20.91
C HIS A 602 -32.94 -29.89 20.30
N PRO A 603 -33.98 -30.43 20.97
CA PRO A 603 -35.36 -30.26 20.57
C PRO A 603 -35.95 -29.02 21.24
N THR A 604 -35.79 -27.84 20.66
CA THR A 604 -36.70 -26.70 20.87
C THR A 604 -36.44 -25.59 19.84
N SER A 605 -37.53 -25.07 19.27
CA SER A 605 -37.67 -23.95 18.31
C SER A 605 -37.50 -24.27 16.81
N SER A 606 -38.63 -24.12 16.10
CA SER A 606 -38.88 -24.06 14.64
C SER A 606 -37.84 -24.66 13.68
N THR A 607 -38.16 -25.83 13.14
CA THR A 607 -37.55 -26.43 11.96
C THR A 607 -37.73 -25.54 10.73
N THR A 608 -36.68 -24.81 10.34
CA THR A 608 -36.59 -24.14 9.04
C THR A 608 -36.10 -25.16 8.02
N SER A 609 -36.97 -25.58 7.10
CA SER A 609 -36.63 -26.44 5.96
C SER A 609 -35.46 -25.83 5.15
N PRO A 610 -34.58 -26.66 4.55
CA PRO A 610 -33.52 -26.15 3.67
C PRO A 610 -34.15 -25.42 2.48
N LEU A 611 -33.64 -24.23 2.13
CA LEU A 611 -34.03 -23.54 0.90
C LEU A 611 -33.17 -24.06 -0.27
N ILE A 612 -33.83 -24.54 -1.32
CA ILE A 612 -33.19 -24.89 -2.58
C ILE A 612 -33.04 -23.61 -3.40
N ILE A 613 -31.81 -23.19 -3.67
CA ILE A 613 -31.54 -22.04 -4.55
C ILE A 613 -31.28 -22.60 -5.96
N HIS A 614 -32.21 -22.31 -6.87
CA HIS A 614 -32.13 -22.70 -8.28
C HIS A 614 -31.82 -21.47 -9.14
N HIS A 615 -30.63 -21.41 -9.75
CA HIS A 615 -30.30 -20.31 -10.66
C HIS A 615 -31.10 -20.45 -11.98
N THR A 616 -31.89 -19.44 -12.33
CA THR A 616 -32.49 -19.33 -13.67
C THR A 616 -31.64 -18.52 -14.62
N PHE A 617 -31.66 -18.91 -15.89
CA PHE A 617 -30.82 -18.38 -16.95
C PHE A 617 -31.59 -17.40 -17.86
N PRO A 618 -31.39 -16.07 -17.76
CA PRO A 618 -31.96 -15.13 -18.72
C PRO A 618 -31.10 -15.06 -19.99
N ALA A 619 -31.63 -15.58 -21.10
CA ALA A 619 -31.00 -15.53 -22.43
C ALA A 619 -31.65 -14.46 -23.33
N GLY A 620 -30.85 -13.69 -24.07
CA GLY A 620 -31.34 -12.74 -25.09
C GLY A 620 -31.80 -11.37 -24.57
N ILE A 621 -31.38 -10.97 -23.37
CA ILE A 621 -31.65 -9.63 -22.80
C ILE A 621 -30.33 -8.82 -22.80
N ASN A 622 -30.42 -7.55 -23.22
CA ASN A 622 -29.32 -6.59 -23.47
C ASN A 622 -28.15 -6.60 -22.44
N SER A 623 -26.93 -6.34 -22.96
CA SER A 623 -25.59 -6.01 -22.44
C SER A 623 -25.08 -6.46 -21.06
N ASN A 624 -25.94 -6.87 -20.14
CA ASN A 624 -25.59 -7.40 -18.81
C ASN A 624 -26.04 -8.86 -18.63
N ALA A 625 -26.43 -9.56 -19.70
CA ALA A 625 -26.62 -11.02 -19.63
C ALA A 625 -25.26 -11.72 -19.54
N PHE A 626 -25.14 -12.69 -18.63
CA PHE A 626 -23.91 -13.45 -18.35
C PHE A 626 -23.32 -14.21 -19.55
N ILE A 627 -24.01 -14.23 -20.70
CA ILE A 627 -23.47 -14.70 -21.98
C ILE A 627 -23.64 -13.60 -23.03
N SER A 628 -22.52 -12.96 -23.39
CA SER A 628 -22.46 -12.11 -24.58
C SER A 628 -22.87 -12.91 -25.83
N PRO A 629 -23.64 -12.34 -26.78
CA PRO A 629 -23.99 -13.01 -28.04
C PRO A 629 -22.75 -13.40 -28.89
N TYR A 630 -21.56 -12.96 -28.51
CA TYR A 630 -20.29 -13.28 -29.13
C TYR A 630 -19.48 -14.38 -28.40
N ASN A 631 -19.99 -14.94 -27.29
CA ASN A 631 -19.33 -15.98 -26.51
C ASN A 631 -19.55 -17.39 -27.13
N LYS A 632 -18.59 -18.31 -26.97
CA LYS A 632 -18.68 -19.71 -27.40
C LYS A 632 -19.91 -20.42 -26.83
N LEU A 633 -20.26 -20.12 -25.57
CA LEU A 633 -21.43 -20.66 -24.88
C LEU A 633 -22.76 -20.29 -25.57
N ALA A 634 -22.81 -19.18 -26.33
CA ALA A 634 -24.00 -18.79 -27.07
C ALA A 634 -24.34 -19.81 -28.16
N ARG A 635 -23.33 -20.42 -28.82
CA ARG A 635 -23.57 -21.43 -29.88
C ARG A 635 -24.14 -22.72 -29.32
N TRP A 636 -23.64 -23.16 -28.15
CA TRP A 636 -24.16 -24.32 -27.44
C TRP A 636 -25.60 -24.09 -26.97
N PHE A 637 -25.87 -22.91 -26.40
CA PHE A 637 -27.22 -22.51 -26.01
C PHE A 637 -28.20 -22.47 -27.20
N THR A 638 -27.80 -21.88 -28.34
CA THR A 638 -28.63 -21.88 -29.56
C THR A 638 -28.87 -23.29 -30.11
N GLN A 639 -27.92 -24.23 -29.97
CA GLN A 639 -28.12 -25.63 -30.34
C GLN A 639 -29.14 -26.34 -29.45
N LEU A 640 -29.13 -26.08 -28.14
CA LEU A 640 -30.09 -26.64 -27.19
C LEU A 640 -31.50 -26.05 -27.34
N GLU A 641 -31.60 -24.76 -27.68
CA GLU A 641 -32.88 -24.14 -28.02
C GLU A 641 -33.45 -24.73 -29.32
N ALA A 642 -32.60 -24.91 -30.34
CA ALA A 642 -33.00 -25.53 -31.62
C ALA A 642 -33.37 -27.03 -31.49
N SER A 643 -32.81 -27.74 -30.49
CA SER A 643 -33.18 -29.13 -30.21
C SER A 643 -34.46 -29.28 -29.38
N GLY A 644 -35.08 -28.15 -28.98
CA GLY A 644 -36.31 -28.15 -28.19
C GLY A 644 -36.10 -28.54 -26.73
N ALA A 645 -34.87 -28.46 -26.22
CA ALA A 645 -34.54 -28.82 -24.83
C ALA A 645 -35.23 -27.90 -23.79
N PHE A 646 -35.74 -26.75 -24.22
CA PHE A 646 -36.44 -25.79 -23.36
C PHE A 646 -37.90 -25.61 -23.78
N PRO A 647 -38.89 -25.82 -22.88
CA PRO A 647 -40.29 -25.53 -23.17
C PRO A 647 -40.51 -24.01 -23.23
N ALA A 648 -41.17 -23.53 -24.29
CA ALA A 648 -41.48 -22.11 -24.46
C ALA A 648 -42.59 -21.68 -23.47
N THR A 649 -42.21 -21.01 -22.37
CA THR A 649 -43.15 -20.36 -21.46
C THR A 649 -43.27 -18.86 -21.80
N THR A 650 -44.50 -18.35 -21.76
CA THR A 650 -44.83 -16.96 -22.05
C THR A 650 -44.17 -16.02 -21.05
N ARG A 651 -43.32 -15.12 -21.56
CA ARG A 651 -42.47 -14.20 -20.81
C ARG A 651 -43.26 -12.97 -20.36
N ASP A 652 -43.62 -12.89 -19.08
CA ASP A 652 -43.74 -11.59 -18.41
C ASP A 652 -42.42 -11.31 -17.69
N PRO A 653 -41.59 -10.38 -18.18
CA PRO A 653 -40.29 -10.08 -17.57
C PRO A 653 -40.41 -9.44 -16.18
N ASN A 654 -41.58 -8.97 -15.78
CA ASN A 654 -41.82 -8.45 -14.43
C ASN A 654 -42.27 -9.53 -13.44
N PHE A 655 -42.70 -10.70 -13.94
CA PHE A 655 -43.17 -11.83 -13.12
C PHE A 655 -42.67 -13.17 -13.67
N PRO A 656 -41.35 -13.44 -13.56
CA PRO A 656 -40.78 -14.71 -14.03
C PRO A 656 -41.40 -15.91 -13.30
N GLN A 657 -41.96 -16.87 -14.06
CA GLN A 657 -42.43 -18.14 -13.51
C GLN A 657 -41.25 -19.08 -13.26
N TYR A 658 -40.85 -19.21 -12.01
CA TYR A 658 -39.92 -20.24 -11.55
C TYR A 658 -40.66 -21.56 -11.33
N ALA A 659 -40.09 -22.68 -11.76
CA ALA A 659 -40.64 -24.04 -11.59
C ALA A 659 -40.56 -24.52 -10.12
N VAL A 660 -41.05 -23.70 -9.19
CA VAL A 660 -41.08 -23.93 -7.74
C VAL A 660 -42.53 -24.00 -7.29
N CYS A 661 -42.87 -24.96 -6.42
CA CYS A 661 -44.23 -25.14 -5.93
C CYS A 661 -44.74 -23.85 -5.25
N LYS A 662 -46.00 -23.47 -5.49
CA LYS A 662 -46.59 -22.18 -5.03
C LYS A 662 -46.49 -21.96 -3.51
N THR A 663 -46.40 -23.02 -2.72
CA THR A 663 -46.22 -22.97 -1.26
C THR A 663 -44.85 -22.43 -0.83
N LEU A 664 -43.85 -22.41 -1.72
CA LEU A 664 -42.48 -21.98 -1.43
C LEU A 664 -42.12 -20.63 -2.06
N GLN A 665 -43.05 -19.96 -2.75
CA GLN A 665 -42.83 -18.64 -3.32
C GLN A 665 -43.13 -17.53 -2.28
N PRO A 666 -42.23 -16.55 -2.07
CA PRO A 666 -42.52 -15.36 -1.27
C PRO A 666 -43.58 -14.50 -1.98
N ALA A 667 -44.42 -13.82 -1.21
CA ALA A 667 -45.49 -12.97 -1.75
C ALA A 667 -44.98 -11.85 -2.70
N ASP A 668 -43.72 -11.45 -2.54
CA ASP A 668 -43.11 -10.31 -3.26
C ASP A 668 -42.08 -10.72 -4.34
N GLY A 669 -41.96 -12.01 -4.66
CA GLY A 669 -41.02 -12.52 -5.69
C GLY A 669 -39.55 -12.62 -5.25
N TRP A 670 -38.65 -12.94 -6.19
CA TRP A 670 -37.22 -13.19 -5.95
C TRP A 670 -36.33 -12.22 -6.77
N GLY A 671 -35.28 -11.62 -6.17
CA GLY A 671 -34.17 -11.00 -6.94
C GLY A 671 -33.57 -9.64 -6.50
N SER A 672 -33.02 -9.50 -5.28
CA SER A 672 -32.11 -8.39 -4.92
C SER A 672 -31.09 -8.82 -3.85
N LYS A 673 -30.06 -7.99 -3.58
CA LYS A 673 -29.04 -8.15 -2.50
C LYS A 673 -29.61 -8.51 -1.12
N ASP A 674 -30.92 -8.41 -0.95
CA ASP A 674 -31.67 -8.76 0.25
C ASP A 674 -31.84 -10.27 0.46
N GLU A 675 -31.54 -11.12 -0.53
CA GLU A 675 -31.70 -12.58 -0.40
C GLU A 675 -30.83 -13.16 0.73
N ILE A 676 -29.59 -12.69 0.88
CA ILE A 676 -28.68 -13.13 1.95
C ILE A 676 -29.15 -12.62 3.33
N LEU A 677 -29.63 -11.36 3.37
CA LEU A 677 -30.19 -10.77 4.58
C LEU A 677 -31.47 -11.52 5.02
N TYR A 678 -32.26 -11.96 4.04
CA TYR A 678 -33.50 -12.70 4.22
C TYR A 678 -33.26 -14.14 4.69
N LEU A 679 -32.26 -14.83 4.12
CA LEU A 679 -31.85 -16.17 4.56
C LEU A 679 -31.39 -16.16 6.02
N ARG A 680 -30.57 -15.16 6.40
CA ARG A 680 -30.14 -14.97 7.79
C ARG A 680 -31.29 -14.55 8.71
N ALA A 681 -32.17 -13.64 8.27
CA ALA A 681 -33.35 -13.24 9.03
C ALA A 681 -34.34 -14.39 9.27
N ARG A 682 -34.36 -15.38 8.36
CA ARG A 682 -35.13 -16.62 8.50
C ARG A 682 -34.39 -17.75 9.22
N GLY A 683 -33.17 -17.50 9.71
CA GLY A 683 -32.38 -18.51 10.42
C GLY A 683 -31.90 -19.68 9.55
N VAL A 684 -31.93 -19.54 8.21
CA VAL A 684 -31.48 -20.57 7.28
C VAL A 684 -29.96 -20.68 7.37
N ARG A 685 -29.46 -21.89 7.65
CA ARG A 685 -28.03 -22.19 7.75
C ARG A 685 -27.53 -23.18 6.71
N HIS A 686 -28.43 -23.85 6.00
CA HIS A 686 -28.12 -24.86 5.00
C HIS A 686 -28.69 -24.44 3.65
N VAL A 687 -27.88 -24.54 2.60
CA VAL A 687 -28.24 -24.13 1.24
C VAL A 687 -27.93 -25.28 0.28
N VAL A 688 -28.90 -25.64 -0.56
CA VAL A 688 -28.72 -26.64 -1.63
C VAL A 688 -28.62 -25.91 -2.96
N LEU A 689 -27.56 -26.19 -3.73
CA LEU A 689 -27.24 -25.53 -4.99
C LEU A 689 -27.38 -26.49 -6.18
N CYS A 690 -28.12 -26.01 -7.19
CA CYS A 690 -28.21 -26.56 -8.54
C CYS A 690 -28.03 -25.42 -9.56
N GLY A 691 -27.44 -25.67 -10.72
CA GLY A 691 -27.18 -24.61 -11.69
C GLY A 691 -26.49 -25.04 -12.99
N LEU A 692 -26.36 -24.09 -13.92
CA LEU A 692 -25.68 -24.28 -15.21
C LEU A 692 -24.18 -23.97 -15.08
N THR A 693 -23.34 -24.87 -15.58
CA THR A 693 -21.86 -24.89 -15.62
C THR A 693 -21.18 -24.96 -14.25
N THR A 694 -20.15 -25.80 -14.15
CA THR A 694 -19.41 -25.97 -12.89
C THR A 694 -18.48 -24.78 -12.62
N VAL A 695 -17.77 -24.25 -13.62
CA VAL A 695 -16.84 -23.10 -13.48
C VAL A 695 -17.54 -21.77 -13.21
N GLY A 696 -18.76 -21.62 -13.70
CA GLY A 696 -19.51 -20.37 -13.63
C GLY A 696 -20.30 -20.21 -12.32
N PRO A 697 -21.64 -20.12 -12.40
CA PRO A 697 -22.51 -19.88 -11.24
C PRO A 697 -22.30 -20.83 -10.06
N VAL A 698 -22.08 -22.13 -10.29
CA VAL A 698 -22.02 -23.11 -9.19
C VAL A 698 -20.78 -22.91 -8.32
N LEU A 699 -19.59 -22.77 -8.91
CA LEU A 699 -18.36 -22.51 -8.17
C LEU A 699 -18.37 -21.15 -7.47
N GLY A 700 -18.84 -20.10 -8.16
CA GLY A 700 -18.92 -18.75 -7.57
C GLY A 700 -19.88 -18.69 -6.38
N SER A 701 -21.08 -19.25 -6.52
CA SER A 701 -22.10 -19.25 -5.47
C SER A 701 -21.71 -20.16 -4.29
N ALA A 702 -21.12 -21.33 -4.54
CA ALA A 702 -20.68 -22.23 -3.48
C ALA A 702 -19.56 -21.61 -2.64
N ARG A 703 -18.59 -20.96 -3.28
CA ARG A 703 -17.50 -20.26 -2.59
C ARG A 703 -18.03 -19.10 -1.75
N LEU A 704 -18.86 -18.25 -2.35
CA LEU A 704 -19.42 -17.10 -1.65
C LEU A 704 -20.30 -17.53 -0.46
N ALA A 705 -21.12 -18.58 -0.62
CA ALA A 705 -21.95 -19.10 0.46
C ALA A 705 -21.10 -19.72 1.60
N ALA A 706 -20.02 -20.42 1.26
CA ALA A 706 -19.08 -20.94 2.24
C ALA A 706 -18.35 -19.81 3.00
N ASP A 707 -17.90 -18.76 2.30
CA ASP A 707 -17.29 -17.55 2.91
C ASP A 707 -18.27 -16.80 3.84
N MET A 708 -19.58 -17.04 3.71
CA MET A 708 -20.64 -16.43 4.52
C MET A 708 -21.22 -17.37 5.60
N ASP A 709 -20.53 -18.47 5.91
CA ASP A 709 -20.87 -19.47 6.93
C ASP A 709 -22.14 -20.29 6.66
N PHE A 710 -22.56 -20.44 5.40
CA PHE A 710 -23.62 -21.39 5.05
C PHE A 710 -23.04 -22.80 4.90
N HIS A 711 -23.80 -23.80 5.33
CA HIS A 711 -23.53 -25.19 4.98
C HIS A 711 -24.03 -25.46 3.56
N VAL A 712 -23.10 -25.58 2.62
CA VAL A 712 -23.39 -25.68 1.18
C VAL A 712 -23.45 -27.14 0.75
N VAL A 713 -24.55 -27.52 0.11
CA VAL A 713 -24.72 -28.83 -0.54
C VAL A 713 -24.86 -28.60 -2.04
N VAL A 714 -24.02 -29.22 -2.86
CA VAL A 714 -24.11 -29.16 -4.33
C VAL A 714 -24.63 -30.49 -4.83
N VAL A 715 -25.72 -30.47 -5.61
CA VAL A 715 -26.29 -31.70 -6.17
C VAL A 715 -25.62 -32.02 -7.49
N ARG A 716 -24.89 -33.13 -7.56
CA ARG A 716 -24.08 -33.49 -8.73
C ARG A 716 -24.91 -33.56 -10.01
N GLU A 717 -26.05 -34.25 -9.98
CA GLU A 717 -26.97 -34.35 -11.12
C GLU A 717 -27.76 -33.05 -11.36
N GLY A 718 -27.71 -32.11 -10.42
CA GLY A 718 -28.30 -30.78 -10.52
C GLY A 718 -27.36 -29.73 -11.13
N VAL A 719 -26.13 -30.10 -11.49
CA VAL A 719 -25.18 -29.23 -12.21
C VAL A 719 -25.18 -29.60 -13.69
N MET A 720 -25.71 -28.70 -14.53
CA MET A 720 -25.78 -28.89 -15.98
C MET A 720 -24.52 -28.30 -16.64
N ASP A 721 -23.57 -29.14 -17.06
CA ASP A 721 -22.27 -28.71 -17.57
C ASP A 721 -22.12 -28.90 -19.10
N ASP A 722 -21.40 -27.99 -19.77
CA ASP A 722 -21.00 -28.09 -21.18
C ASP A 722 -19.48 -28.24 -21.37
N GLU A 723 -18.75 -28.29 -20.26
CA GLU A 723 -17.30 -28.47 -20.24
C GLU A 723 -16.85 -29.91 -20.54
N GLU A 724 -15.56 -30.08 -20.85
CA GLU A 724 -14.97 -31.43 -20.92
C GLU A 724 -15.21 -32.15 -19.59
N VAL A 725 -15.77 -33.37 -19.65
CA VAL A 725 -16.15 -34.19 -18.48
C VAL A 725 -15.07 -34.21 -17.38
N VAL A 726 -13.79 -34.23 -17.80
CA VAL A 726 -12.63 -34.24 -16.91
C VAL A 726 -12.52 -32.96 -16.06
N VAL A 727 -12.88 -31.80 -16.61
CA VAL A 727 -12.82 -30.50 -15.91
C VAL A 727 -13.98 -30.37 -14.93
N GLY A 728 -15.21 -30.69 -15.36
CA GLY A 728 -16.38 -30.67 -14.49
C GLY A 728 -16.25 -31.63 -13.30
N GLU A 729 -15.79 -32.87 -13.52
CA GLU A 729 -15.54 -33.83 -12.44
C GLU A 729 -14.41 -33.39 -11.51
N PHE A 730 -13.31 -32.86 -12.06
CA PHE A 730 -12.22 -32.34 -11.23
C PHE A 730 -12.70 -31.20 -10.31
N LEU A 731 -13.52 -30.29 -10.84
CA LEU A 731 -14.04 -29.17 -10.06
C LEU A 731 -15.02 -29.61 -8.99
N LEU A 732 -15.95 -30.51 -9.31
CA LEU A 732 -16.88 -31.08 -8.32
C LEU A 732 -16.13 -31.86 -7.23
N GLU A 733 -15.18 -32.71 -7.60
CA GLU A 733 -14.56 -33.67 -6.67
C GLU A 733 -13.34 -33.16 -5.92
N ARG A 734 -12.58 -32.22 -6.50
CA ARG A 734 -11.30 -31.75 -5.94
C ARG A 734 -11.31 -30.31 -5.50
N VAL A 735 -12.21 -29.49 -6.05
CA VAL A 735 -12.29 -28.05 -5.75
C VAL A 735 -13.48 -27.78 -4.83
N LEU A 736 -14.71 -28.03 -5.30
CA LEU A 736 -15.94 -27.79 -4.55
C LEU A 736 -16.04 -28.65 -3.29
N ALA A 737 -15.64 -29.92 -3.36
CA ALA A 737 -15.61 -30.82 -2.19
C ALA A 737 -14.71 -30.35 -1.03
N ARG A 738 -13.91 -29.28 -1.20
CA ARG A 738 -13.11 -28.69 -0.10
C ARG A 738 -13.93 -27.79 0.82
N PHE A 739 -15.08 -27.28 0.35
CA PHE A 739 -15.89 -26.30 1.09
C PHE A 739 -17.40 -26.43 0.86
N ALA A 740 -17.84 -27.46 0.12
CA ALA A 740 -19.24 -27.82 -0.06
C ALA A 740 -19.40 -29.36 -0.11
N ASP A 741 -20.54 -29.87 0.37
CA ASP A 741 -20.90 -31.28 0.27
C ASP A 741 -21.46 -31.57 -1.12
N VAL A 742 -20.72 -32.30 -1.95
CA VAL A 742 -21.19 -32.73 -3.27
C VAL A 742 -21.89 -34.08 -3.15
N VAL A 743 -23.21 -34.11 -3.34
CA VAL A 743 -24.05 -35.29 -3.11
C VAL A 743 -24.84 -35.68 -4.35
N GLY A 744 -25.30 -36.94 -4.41
CA GLY A 744 -26.24 -37.38 -5.43
C GLY A 744 -27.67 -36.90 -5.12
N MET A 745 -28.50 -36.74 -6.15
CA MET A 745 -29.91 -36.36 -6.01
C MET A 745 -30.69 -37.34 -5.11
N ALA A 746 -30.38 -38.64 -5.18
CA ALA A 746 -31.01 -39.67 -4.36
C ALA A 746 -30.74 -39.48 -2.85
N ASP A 747 -29.53 -39.02 -2.49
CA ASP A 747 -29.16 -38.77 -1.09
C ASP A 747 -29.93 -37.55 -0.54
N LEU A 748 -30.21 -36.57 -1.40
CA LEU A 748 -30.99 -35.38 -1.05
C LEU A 748 -32.48 -35.71 -0.86
N GLU A 749 -33.06 -36.51 -1.76
CA GLU A 749 -34.46 -36.94 -1.68
C GLU A 749 -34.74 -37.70 -0.38
N GLU A 750 -33.83 -38.55 0.08
CA GLU A 750 -33.96 -39.28 1.34
C GLU A 750 -34.02 -38.34 2.57
N VAL A 751 -33.29 -37.23 2.55
CA VAL A 751 -33.28 -36.22 3.62
C VAL A 751 -34.62 -35.46 3.68
N PHE A 752 -35.15 -35.04 2.53
CA PHE A 752 -36.41 -34.29 2.49
C PHE A 752 -37.64 -35.18 2.80
N VAL A 753 -37.65 -36.44 2.36
CA VAL A 753 -38.73 -37.39 2.66
C VAL A 753 -38.79 -37.73 4.16
N ARG A 754 -37.64 -37.86 4.83
CA ARG A 754 -37.59 -38.12 6.28
C ARG A 754 -37.99 -36.90 7.12
N GLN A 755 -37.72 -35.67 6.64
CA GLN A 755 -38.17 -34.43 7.29
C GLN A 755 -39.69 -34.20 7.19
N ALA A 756 -40.33 -34.67 6.12
CA ALA A 756 -41.79 -34.57 5.96
C ALA A 756 -42.57 -35.58 6.83
N ALA A 757 -41.90 -36.64 7.31
CA ALA A 757 -42.47 -37.69 8.16
C ALA A 757 -42.27 -37.47 9.67
N SER A 758 -41.49 -36.45 10.07
CA SER A 758 -41.23 -36.01 11.44
C SER A 758 -41.92 -34.70 11.74
#